data_AF-A0A8T0YAU3-F1
#
_entry.id   AF-A0A8T0YAU3-F1
#
_cell.length_a   1.000
_cell.length_b   1.000
_cell.length_c   1.000
_cell.angle_alpha   90.00
_cell.angle_beta   90.00
_cell.angle_gamma   90.00
#
_symmetry.space_group_name_H-M   'P 1'
#
loop_
_entity.id
_entity.type
_entity.pdbx_description
1 polymer ?
#
loop_
_entity_poly.entity_id
_entity_poly.type
_entity_poly.pdbx_seq_one_letter_code
_entity_poly.pdbx_strand_id
1 'polypeptide(L)'
;MLTKYSIKGIDQYLDHYLVYDFEAILKLVMALHGENTVFTNEHIPVSVSVADSLTEEVRCFVSDEPKMLLTDMFKYIHEVSIKIQQYNVHKYEILLRKIIDAHGLTGMEIPGAKLDKTYKMIDVDGWIQEGKYASFFDFHSTLGFGKQRSDYGRIKQQLDQVPVLGFNSGRYDINLIKNDLFAVIGTDNIKSVIKNPSYMCIATSDMKMLDISNYVPAGTSYTKYLSTYLGDCKCDNKIRCVCGLGKGIFPYEFITSFNVLSQTTIPPKSAFYSDLRGTSISDDDYKRVQFVWEHYGMKSIKDLLIWYNNLDVVPFIKAIKAQRELFKRFDLDMFPDGVSLPGLSEKVMYQTCFDNLQYPSKKSPQAFRFPSKRMSGYKSQYVEAKREFGLTLGHLDRLLNQQKYLCGLCYGPLSAETASADRINNKLGHIDGNILISCISCNTARKDMSLKGFRYKKLLEFNSDRRVYSIDKEEKDIYGKMKANIADGPSIIFNRYAKRNETKIRGGKLCKKVIRYDANAPYLWALGNDMPCGRLTTIEAYPNIVEDIKNDKIFGFLECDIQTPEHLKDYFGEMTPIFKNSLIDCMDESIIGKHMYDYNQAREKSRAKPARKLIGSYFGGKILIYTPLLKWYLSHGMEITQTYSFIKASSHKAFAPFMEAVSSARREGDADKSKAMIAEMMKLVGNSAFGRSGMDMSKHKEIKY
;
A
#
# COMPACT_ATOMS: atom_id res chain seq x y z
N MET A 1 -2.05 13.98 11.89
CA MET A 1 -3.00 14.64 12.83
C MET A 1 -2.28 15.33 13.99
N LEU A 2 -1.25 14.71 14.57
CA LEU A 2 -0.43 15.29 15.65
C LEU A 2 0.02 16.74 15.37
N THR A 3 0.57 17.00 14.17
CA THR A 3 0.95 18.37 13.74
C THR A 3 -0.23 19.34 13.64
N LYS A 4 -1.41 18.87 13.22
CA LYS A 4 -2.62 19.70 13.07
C LYS A 4 -3.09 20.24 14.43
N TYR A 5 -2.99 19.43 15.49
CA TYR A 5 -3.41 19.78 16.86
C TYR A 5 -2.24 20.17 17.78
N SER A 6 -1.05 20.40 17.22
CA SER A 6 0.16 20.81 17.94
C SER A 6 0.46 19.90 19.14
N ILE A 7 0.43 18.58 18.92
CA ILE A 7 0.85 17.57 19.89
C ILE A 7 2.36 17.33 19.73
N LYS A 8 3.10 17.28 20.85
CA LYS A 8 4.54 17.01 20.91
C LYS A 8 4.80 15.83 21.84
N GLY A 9 5.91 15.12 21.65
CA GLY A 9 6.34 14.03 22.53
C GLY A 9 5.61 12.69 22.34
N ILE A 10 4.71 12.59 21.37
CA ILE A 10 4.01 11.35 20.98
C ILE A 10 4.35 11.06 19.53
N ASP A 11 4.83 9.85 19.23
CA ASP A 11 5.01 9.37 17.86
C ASP A 11 3.68 8.87 17.25
N GLN A 12 3.67 8.63 15.95
CA GLN A 12 2.47 8.26 15.20
C GLN A 12 2.25 6.75 15.02
N TYR A 13 3.06 5.91 15.67
CA TYR A 13 3.07 4.46 15.46
C TYR A 13 2.20 3.73 16.49
N LEU A 14 1.56 2.64 16.07
CA LEU A 14 0.79 1.73 16.93
C LEU A 14 1.61 0.47 17.18
N ASP A 15 2.31 0.42 18.31
CA ASP A 15 3.43 -0.51 18.49
C ASP A 15 3.02 -1.97 18.67
N HIS A 16 1.76 -2.23 19.05
CA HIS A 16 1.30 -3.56 19.44
C HIS A 16 0.32 -4.20 18.45
N TYR A 17 0.42 -5.53 18.37
CA TYR A 17 -0.26 -6.45 17.47
C TYR A 17 -0.17 -7.88 18.03
N LEU A 18 -0.97 -8.79 17.49
CA LEU A 18 -0.90 -10.23 17.76
C LEU A 18 -0.38 -10.99 16.55
N VAL A 19 0.20 -12.16 16.78
CA VAL A 19 0.52 -13.12 15.72
C VAL A 19 -0.09 -14.48 16.04
N TYR A 20 -0.36 -15.28 15.00
CA TYR A 20 -0.87 -16.64 15.16
C TYR A 20 -0.32 -17.59 14.11
N ASP A 21 -0.38 -18.88 14.42
CA ASP A 21 -0.06 -19.98 13.51
C ASP A 21 -0.88 -21.23 13.85
N PHE A 22 -1.39 -21.93 12.83
CA PHE A 22 -2.26 -23.11 12.98
C PHE A 22 -1.54 -24.39 12.58
N GLU A 23 -1.85 -25.47 13.30
CA GLU A 23 -1.52 -26.83 12.87
C GLU A 23 -2.78 -27.66 12.62
N ALA A 24 -2.64 -28.64 11.73
CA ALA A 24 -3.75 -29.48 11.28
C ALA A 24 -3.43 -30.97 11.37
N ILE A 25 -4.45 -31.76 11.70
CA ILE A 25 -4.46 -33.21 11.51
C ILE A 25 -4.67 -33.50 10.02
N LEU A 26 -3.94 -34.50 9.50
CA LEU A 26 -4.07 -34.99 8.13
C LEU A 26 -4.97 -36.24 8.11
N LYS A 27 -6.28 -36.03 8.04
CA LYS A 27 -7.25 -37.14 8.02
C LYS A 27 -7.31 -37.74 6.61
N LEU A 28 -7.06 -39.04 6.48
CA LEU A 28 -7.09 -39.73 5.18
C LEU A 28 -8.54 -39.83 4.65
N VAL A 29 -8.77 -39.48 3.39
CA VAL A 29 -10.10 -39.49 2.74
C VAL A 29 -10.13 -40.30 1.43
N MET A 30 -9.05 -40.28 0.64
CA MET A 30 -8.95 -41.00 -0.66
C MET A 30 -10.20 -40.88 -1.56
N ALA A 31 -10.68 -39.66 -1.80
CA ALA A 31 -11.87 -39.41 -2.61
C ALA A 31 -11.52 -38.95 -4.04
N LEU A 32 -12.15 -39.56 -5.04
CA LEU A 32 -12.07 -39.12 -6.45
C LEU A 32 -12.89 -37.85 -6.68
N HIS A 33 -12.29 -36.86 -7.33
CA HIS A 33 -12.94 -35.63 -7.76
C HIS A 33 -12.77 -35.44 -9.28
N GLY A 34 -13.79 -35.83 -10.03
CA GLY A 34 -13.70 -35.93 -11.50
C GLY A 34 -12.78 -37.08 -11.95
N GLU A 35 -12.32 -37.03 -13.20
CA GLU A 35 -11.56 -38.13 -13.80
C GLU A 35 -10.08 -38.17 -13.38
N ASN A 36 -9.48 -37.03 -13.02
CA ASN A 36 -8.02 -36.88 -12.87
C ASN A 36 -7.55 -36.34 -11.51
N THR A 37 -8.45 -36.09 -10.55
CA THR A 37 -8.06 -35.53 -9.25
C THR A 37 -8.46 -36.47 -8.13
N VAL A 38 -7.54 -36.76 -7.21
CA VAL A 38 -7.80 -37.55 -6.01
C VAL A 38 -7.46 -36.70 -4.80
N PHE A 39 -8.42 -36.50 -3.91
CA PHE A 39 -8.19 -35.90 -2.60
C PHE A 39 -7.67 -36.98 -1.66
N THR A 40 -6.42 -36.85 -1.22
CA THR A 40 -5.77 -37.83 -0.35
C THR A 40 -6.13 -37.58 1.11
N ASN A 41 -6.02 -36.32 1.56
CA ASN A 41 -6.18 -35.94 2.96
C ASN A 41 -7.08 -34.70 3.11
N GLU A 42 -7.91 -34.72 4.15
CA GLU A 42 -8.62 -33.57 4.69
C GLU A 42 -7.77 -32.98 5.83
N HIS A 43 -7.54 -31.66 5.78
CA HIS A 43 -6.80 -30.94 6.81
C HIS A 43 -7.81 -30.40 7.83
N ILE A 44 -7.68 -30.82 9.09
CA ILE A 44 -8.57 -30.40 10.18
C ILE A 44 -7.73 -29.61 11.20
N PRO A 45 -8.05 -28.34 11.49
CA PRO A 45 -7.28 -27.56 12.46
C PRO A 45 -7.35 -28.22 13.84
N VAL A 46 -6.19 -28.40 14.49
CA VAL A 46 -6.06 -29.10 15.77
C VAL A 46 -5.43 -28.23 16.85
N SER A 47 -4.53 -27.32 16.47
CA SER A 47 -3.97 -26.34 17.39
C SER A 47 -3.80 -24.98 16.74
N VAL A 48 -3.75 -23.96 17.60
CA VAL A 48 -3.35 -22.62 17.22
C VAL A 48 -2.54 -22.00 18.35
N SER A 49 -1.37 -21.50 18.00
CA SER A 49 -0.54 -20.69 18.88
C SER A 49 -0.81 -19.22 18.59
N VAL A 50 -1.01 -18.42 19.63
CA VAL A 50 -1.18 -16.97 19.54
C VAL A 50 -0.17 -16.31 20.48
N ALA A 51 0.59 -15.35 19.97
CA ALA A 51 1.49 -14.53 20.77
C ALA A 51 1.15 -13.05 20.60
N ASP A 52 1.28 -12.26 21.67
CA ASP A 52 1.04 -10.83 21.63
C ASP A 52 2.32 -10.01 21.86
N SER A 53 2.42 -8.87 21.20
CA SER A 53 3.63 -8.02 21.28
C SER A 53 3.63 -7.04 22.45
N LEU A 54 2.56 -6.97 23.26
CA LEU A 54 2.44 -6.09 24.41
C LEU A 54 3.03 -6.75 25.67
N THR A 55 2.65 -8.00 25.94
CA THR A 55 3.12 -8.78 27.08
C THR A 55 4.18 -9.82 26.71
N GLU A 56 4.32 -10.12 25.41
CA GLU A 56 5.17 -11.21 24.89
C GLU A 56 4.77 -12.60 25.40
N GLU A 57 3.56 -12.74 25.95
CA GLU A 57 2.98 -14.04 26.29
C GLU A 57 2.60 -14.82 25.03
N VAL A 58 2.72 -16.14 25.13
CA VAL A 58 2.28 -17.09 24.11
C VAL A 58 1.28 -18.07 24.71
N ARG A 59 0.19 -18.33 23.98
CA ARG A 59 -0.81 -19.32 24.37
C ARG A 59 -1.12 -20.22 23.18
N CYS A 60 -0.97 -21.52 23.38
CA CYS A 60 -1.36 -22.54 22.42
C CYS A 60 -2.66 -23.21 22.86
N PHE A 61 -3.65 -23.21 21.99
CA PHE A 61 -4.91 -23.94 22.16
C PHE A 61 -4.83 -25.24 21.36
N VAL A 62 -5.39 -26.33 21.90
CA VAL A 62 -5.42 -27.64 21.24
C VAL A 62 -6.80 -28.25 21.47
N SER A 63 -7.50 -28.58 20.40
CA SER A 63 -8.89 -29.08 20.42
C SER A 63 -9.14 -30.00 19.22
N ASP A 64 -9.98 -31.01 19.39
CA ASP A 64 -10.51 -31.86 18.32
C ASP A 64 -11.75 -31.27 17.65
N GLU A 65 -12.34 -30.23 18.24
CA GLU A 65 -13.44 -29.46 17.69
C GLU A 65 -12.95 -28.12 17.11
N PRO A 66 -12.93 -27.94 15.77
CA PRO A 66 -12.50 -26.70 15.12
C PRO A 66 -13.21 -25.44 15.61
N LYS A 67 -14.53 -25.51 15.80
CA LYS A 67 -15.32 -24.36 16.26
C LYS A 67 -14.95 -23.94 17.68
N MET A 68 -14.70 -24.89 18.58
CA MET A 68 -14.24 -24.60 19.94
C MET A 68 -12.82 -24.04 19.94
N LEU A 69 -11.93 -24.59 19.11
CA LEU A 69 -10.56 -24.07 18.92
C LEU A 69 -10.58 -22.58 18.54
N LEU A 70 -11.40 -22.22 17.56
CA LEU A 70 -11.57 -20.84 17.12
C LEU A 70 -12.23 -19.97 18.19
N THR A 71 -13.23 -20.49 18.90
CA THR A 71 -13.89 -19.75 19.99
C THR A 71 -12.90 -19.36 21.08
N ASP A 72 -12.05 -20.29 21.52
CA ASP A 72 -11.02 -20.03 22.52
C ASP A 72 -9.94 -19.06 22.01
N MET A 73 -9.49 -19.23 20.77
CA MET A 73 -8.56 -18.31 20.11
C MET A 73 -9.10 -16.89 20.08
N PHE A 74 -10.32 -16.68 19.55
CA PHE A 74 -10.89 -15.34 19.40
C PHE A 74 -11.28 -14.71 20.73
N LYS A 75 -11.67 -15.52 21.73
CA LYS A 75 -11.84 -15.02 23.10
C LYS A 75 -10.54 -14.44 23.67
N TYR A 76 -9.43 -15.16 23.53
CA TYR A 76 -8.12 -14.67 23.97
C TYR A 76 -7.66 -13.45 23.16
N ILE A 77 -7.84 -13.45 21.84
CA ILE A 77 -7.54 -12.28 21.00
C ILE A 77 -8.34 -11.06 21.46
N HIS A 78 -9.62 -11.22 21.79
CA HIS A 78 -10.46 -10.12 22.26
C HIS A 78 -9.98 -9.57 23.61
N GLU A 79 -9.68 -10.44 24.58
CA GLU A 79 -9.13 -10.06 25.90
C GLU A 79 -7.82 -9.26 25.77
N VAL A 80 -6.91 -9.71 24.90
CA VAL A 80 -5.64 -9.01 24.65
C VAL A 80 -5.84 -7.73 23.83
N SER A 81 -6.77 -7.73 22.87
CA SER A 81 -7.09 -6.55 22.06
C SER A 81 -7.58 -5.40 22.92
N ILE A 82 -8.42 -5.66 23.94
CA ILE A 82 -8.85 -4.62 24.91
C ILE A 82 -7.63 -3.97 25.58
N LYS A 83 -6.63 -4.76 26.01
CA LYS A 83 -5.40 -4.22 26.64
C LYS A 83 -4.59 -3.36 25.67
N ILE A 84 -4.47 -3.79 24.41
CA ILE A 84 -3.79 -3.01 23.36
C ILE A 84 -4.55 -1.72 23.04
N GLN A 85 -5.88 -1.78 22.96
CA GLN A 85 -6.74 -0.61 22.75
C GLN A 85 -6.61 0.39 23.90
N GLN A 86 -6.60 -0.08 25.15
CA GLN A 86 -6.35 0.77 26.33
C GLN A 86 -5.01 1.50 26.21
N TYR A 87 -3.95 0.76 25.88
CA TYR A 87 -2.62 1.35 25.65
C TYR A 87 -2.64 2.41 24.55
N ASN A 88 -3.26 2.09 23.40
CA ASN A 88 -3.38 2.99 22.26
C ASN A 88 -4.16 4.26 22.62
N VAL A 89 -5.33 4.14 23.25
CA VAL A 89 -6.16 5.28 23.65
C VAL A 89 -5.41 6.16 24.66
N HIS A 90 -4.71 5.56 25.62
CA HIS A 90 -3.88 6.32 26.56
C HIS A 90 -2.75 7.08 25.86
N LYS A 91 -2.01 6.43 24.94
CA LYS A 91 -0.95 7.06 24.13
C LYS A 91 -1.46 8.29 23.36
N TYR A 92 -2.69 8.25 22.85
CA TYR A 92 -3.28 9.32 22.05
C TYR A 92 -4.31 10.19 22.78
N GLU A 93 -4.46 10.05 24.11
CA GLU A 93 -5.53 10.69 24.87
C GLU A 93 -5.52 12.21 24.71
N ILE A 94 -4.34 12.84 24.80
CA ILE A 94 -4.19 14.30 24.65
C ILE A 94 -4.69 14.76 23.27
N LEU A 95 -4.40 13.99 22.21
CA LEU A 95 -4.88 14.30 20.86
C LEU A 95 -6.42 14.16 20.77
N LEU A 96 -6.96 13.06 21.30
CA LEU A 96 -8.40 12.78 21.29
C LEU A 96 -9.17 13.89 22.02
N ARG A 97 -8.73 14.27 23.22
CA ARG A 97 -9.31 15.38 24.01
C ARG A 97 -9.31 16.69 23.22
N LYS A 98 -8.19 17.06 22.59
CA LYS A 98 -8.12 18.27 21.75
C LYS A 98 -9.05 18.23 20.54
N ILE A 99 -9.25 17.07 19.93
CA ILE A 99 -10.19 16.91 18.81
C ILE A 99 -11.63 17.16 19.30
N ILE A 100 -12.00 16.56 20.44
CA ILE A 100 -13.32 16.76 21.07
C ILE A 100 -13.52 18.24 21.42
N ASP A 101 -12.54 18.93 22.01
CA ASP A 101 -12.68 20.36 22.32
C ASP A 101 -12.82 21.22 21.06
N ALA A 102 -12.07 20.90 20.01
CA ALA A 102 -12.12 21.66 18.76
C ALA A 102 -13.47 21.51 18.04
N HIS A 103 -13.98 20.28 17.90
CA HIS A 103 -15.11 19.97 17.03
C HIS A 103 -16.37 19.57 17.78
N GLY A 104 -16.23 19.02 18.98
CA GLY A 104 -17.30 18.40 19.75
C GLY A 104 -17.70 17.04 19.19
N LEU A 105 -18.47 16.31 19.99
CA LEU A 105 -19.12 15.06 19.60
C LEU A 105 -20.63 15.29 19.53
N THR A 106 -21.29 14.65 18.58
CA THR A 106 -22.75 14.73 18.41
C THR A 106 -23.44 13.58 19.11
N GLY A 107 -24.73 13.70 19.43
CA GLY A 107 -25.51 12.59 19.98
C GLY A 107 -25.60 11.36 19.06
N MET A 108 -25.27 11.51 17.77
CA MET A 108 -25.13 10.38 16.83
C MET A 108 -23.91 9.49 17.13
N GLU A 109 -22.87 10.05 17.76
CA GLU A 109 -21.63 9.34 18.10
C GLU A 109 -21.67 8.73 19.50
N ILE A 110 -22.48 9.30 20.39
CA ILE A 110 -22.56 8.93 21.80
C ILE A 110 -23.89 8.22 22.05
N PRO A 111 -23.90 6.90 22.30
CA PRO A 111 -25.12 6.18 22.60
C PRO A 111 -25.94 6.81 23.75
N GLY A 112 -27.23 7.00 23.53
CA GLY A 112 -28.16 7.56 24.52
C GLY A 112 -28.06 9.08 24.74
N ALA A 113 -27.18 9.79 24.03
CA ALA A 113 -27.09 11.25 24.12
C ALA A 113 -28.10 11.95 23.20
N LYS A 114 -28.50 13.18 23.58
CA LYS A 114 -29.42 14.00 22.76
C LYS A 114 -28.79 14.33 21.40
N LEU A 115 -29.52 14.03 20.31
CA LEU A 115 -29.05 14.13 18.92
C LEU A 115 -28.77 15.57 18.45
N ASP A 116 -29.46 16.55 19.01
CA ASP A 116 -29.39 17.98 18.68
C ASP A 116 -28.29 18.73 19.45
N LYS A 117 -27.64 18.08 20.42
CA LYS A 117 -26.57 18.67 21.23
C LYS A 117 -25.19 18.25 20.74
N THR A 118 -24.26 19.19 20.80
CA THR A 118 -22.82 18.94 20.67
C THR A 118 -22.18 18.94 22.06
N TYR A 119 -21.38 17.92 22.35
CA TYR A 119 -20.72 17.70 23.64
C TYR A 119 -19.23 17.99 23.51
N LYS A 120 -18.64 18.62 24.54
CA LYS A 120 -17.22 18.98 24.63
C LYS A 120 -16.53 18.16 25.72
N MET A 121 -15.21 18.32 25.87
CA MET A 121 -14.47 17.53 26.86
C MET A 121 -14.97 17.79 28.29
N ILE A 122 -15.45 19.00 28.58
CA ILE A 122 -16.07 19.34 29.87
C ILE A 122 -17.30 18.49 30.19
N ASP A 123 -18.14 18.15 29.20
CA ASP A 123 -19.30 17.27 29.41
C ASP A 123 -18.81 15.85 29.71
N VAL A 124 -17.77 15.38 29.00
CA VAL A 124 -17.21 14.04 29.16
C VAL A 124 -16.49 13.89 30.51
N ASP A 125 -15.70 14.87 30.91
CA ASP A 125 -15.04 14.90 32.22
C ASP A 125 -16.09 14.93 33.35
N GLY A 126 -17.19 15.67 33.17
CA GLY A 126 -18.34 15.64 34.07
C GLY A 126 -18.94 14.24 34.21
N TRP A 127 -19.17 13.54 33.08
CA TRP A 127 -19.68 12.16 33.11
C TRP A 127 -18.73 11.17 33.80
N ILE A 128 -17.43 11.35 33.65
CA ILE A 128 -16.44 10.50 34.35
C ILE A 128 -16.47 10.80 35.86
N GLN A 129 -16.57 12.07 36.26
CA GLN A 129 -16.68 12.48 37.66
C GLN A 129 -17.98 12.01 38.32
N GLU A 130 -19.09 12.03 37.58
CA GLU A 130 -20.41 11.54 38.01
C GLU A 130 -20.48 10.00 38.06
N GLY A 131 -19.43 9.29 37.63
CA GLY A 131 -19.37 7.83 37.62
C GLY A 131 -20.16 7.17 36.47
N LYS A 132 -20.61 7.94 35.47
CA LYS A 132 -21.26 7.41 34.27
C LYS A 132 -20.29 6.58 33.41
N TYR A 133 -19.01 6.95 33.40
CA TYR A 133 -17.93 6.19 32.77
C TYR A 133 -16.77 6.04 33.76
N ALA A 134 -16.16 4.86 33.82
CA ALA A 134 -15.08 4.59 34.77
C ALA A 134 -13.77 5.31 34.40
N SER A 135 -13.56 5.60 33.11
CA SER A 135 -12.36 6.28 32.60
C SER A 135 -12.63 6.90 31.23
N PHE A 136 -11.65 7.65 30.70
CA PHE A 136 -11.72 8.13 29.31
C PHE A 136 -11.73 6.98 28.30
N PHE A 137 -11.02 5.88 28.59
CA PHE A 137 -11.05 4.68 27.74
C PHE A 137 -12.47 4.07 27.70
N ASP A 138 -13.10 3.92 28.86
CA ASP A 138 -14.47 3.39 28.97
C ASP A 138 -15.47 4.24 28.16
N PHE A 139 -15.36 5.58 28.26
CA PHE A 139 -16.10 6.49 27.39
C PHE A 139 -15.79 6.23 25.91
N HIS A 140 -14.50 6.20 25.52
CA HIS A 140 -14.05 5.99 24.14
C HIS A 140 -14.59 4.69 23.52
N SER A 141 -14.61 3.59 24.29
CA SER A 141 -15.09 2.28 23.82
C SER A 141 -16.59 2.27 23.55
N THR A 142 -17.37 3.13 24.20
CA THR A 142 -18.83 3.22 23.94
C THR A 142 -19.19 4.01 22.69
N LEU A 143 -18.26 4.80 22.13
CA LEU A 143 -18.55 5.62 20.97
C LEU A 143 -18.81 4.77 19.73
N GLY A 144 -19.90 5.06 19.03
CA GLY A 144 -20.21 4.41 17.75
C GLY A 144 -19.29 4.92 16.62
N PHE A 145 -19.22 4.17 15.52
CA PHE A 145 -18.60 4.66 14.28
C PHE A 145 -19.51 5.73 13.63
N GLY A 146 -19.56 6.92 14.21
CA GLY A 146 -20.11 8.10 13.55
C GLY A 146 -19.40 8.35 12.21
N LYS A 147 -20.07 9.04 11.27
CA LYS A 147 -19.60 9.29 9.89
C LYS A 147 -18.06 9.33 9.80
N GLN A 148 -17.46 8.43 9.01
CA GLN A 148 -16.01 8.23 8.75
C GLN A 148 -15.20 9.49 8.33
N ARG A 149 -15.79 10.69 8.38
CA ARG A 149 -15.21 11.96 7.91
C ARG A 149 -14.69 12.87 9.04
N SER A 150 -14.93 12.58 10.33
CA SER A 150 -14.35 13.38 11.43
C SER A 150 -12.92 12.94 11.76
N ASP A 151 -12.08 13.88 12.23
CA ASP A 151 -10.72 13.57 12.68
C ASP A 151 -10.72 12.53 13.81
N TYR A 152 -11.72 12.56 14.70
CA TYR A 152 -11.91 11.59 15.77
C TYR A 152 -12.22 10.19 15.22
N GLY A 153 -13.18 10.07 14.30
CA GLY A 153 -13.55 8.78 13.71
C GLY A 153 -12.39 8.13 12.96
N ARG A 154 -11.56 8.93 12.26
CA ARG A 154 -10.37 8.43 11.56
C ARG A 154 -9.34 7.82 12.49
N ILE A 155 -9.06 8.47 13.62
CA ILE A 155 -8.08 7.95 14.59
C ILE A 155 -8.68 6.81 15.42
N LYS A 156 -9.94 6.89 15.85
CA LYS A 156 -10.63 5.83 16.60
C LYS A 156 -10.53 4.49 15.87
N GLN A 157 -10.84 4.47 14.57
CA GLN A 157 -10.74 3.24 13.78
C GLN A 157 -9.34 2.61 13.83
N GLN A 158 -8.28 3.44 13.82
CA GLN A 158 -6.91 2.94 13.88
C GLN A 158 -6.53 2.44 15.28
N LEU A 159 -6.99 3.11 16.34
CA LEU A 159 -6.72 2.73 17.73
C LEU A 159 -7.44 1.45 18.13
N ASP A 160 -8.68 1.28 17.63
CA ASP A 160 -9.55 0.15 17.96
C ASP A 160 -9.20 -1.12 17.18
N GLN A 161 -8.82 -1.02 15.90
CA GLN A 161 -8.55 -2.18 15.06
C GLN A 161 -7.15 -2.75 15.29
N VAL A 162 -7.05 -3.70 16.22
CA VAL A 162 -5.76 -4.35 16.55
C VAL A 162 -5.31 -5.29 15.42
N PRO A 163 -4.07 -5.16 14.90
CA PRO A 163 -3.56 -6.08 13.88
C PRO A 163 -3.34 -7.50 14.43
N VAL A 164 -3.82 -8.51 13.69
CA VAL A 164 -3.65 -9.94 14.00
C VAL A 164 -3.01 -10.61 12.79
N LEU A 165 -1.77 -11.09 12.91
CA LEU A 165 -0.95 -11.48 11.77
C LEU A 165 -0.64 -12.97 11.75
N GLY A 166 -0.83 -13.61 10.61
CA GLY A 166 -0.25 -14.93 10.35
C GLY A 166 0.68 -14.90 9.14
N PHE A 167 1.34 -16.03 8.87
CA PHE A 167 2.25 -16.18 7.73
C PHE A 167 1.64 -17.07 6.66
N ASN A 168 1.42 -16.52 5.45
CA ASN A 168 0.74 -17.24 4.36
C ASN A 168 -0.71 -17.65 4.70
N SER A 169 -1.30 -17.03 5.71
CA SER A 169 -2.65 -17.30 6.20
C SER A 169 -3.72 -17.03 5.18
N GLY A 170 -3.54 -16.02 4.32
CA GLY A 170 -4.52 -15.69 3.30
C GLY A 170 -4.77 -16.85 2.33
N ARG A 171 -3.77 -17.72 2.13
CA ARG A 171 -3.85 -18.89 1.25
C ARG A 171 -4.09 -20.20 1.99
N TYR A 172 -3.54 -20.36 3.20
CA TYR A 172 -3.64 -21.60 3.96
C TYR A 172 -4.58 -21.47 5.16
N ASP A 173 -4.17 -20.81 6.24
CA ASP A 173 -4.90 -20.79 7.52
C ASP A 173 -6.35 -20.33 7.38
N ILE A 174 -6.60 -19.24 6.63
CA ILE A 174 -7.96 -18.74 6.43
C ILE A 174 -8.80 -19.76 5.66
N ASN A 175 -8.22 -20.47 4.69
CA ASN A 175 -8.92 -21.54 3.98
C ASN A 175 -9.17 -22.78 4.85
N LEU A 176 -8.29 -23.03 5.83
CA LEU A 176 -8.44 -24.09 6.84
C LEU A 176 -9.62 -23.79 7.78
N ILE A 177 -9.81 -22.53 8.18
CA ILE A 177 -10.77 -22.16 9.24
C ILE A 177 -12.05 -21.48 8.74
N LYS A 178 -12.14 -21.08 7.46
CA LYS A 178 -13.24 -20.23 6.94
C LYS A 178 -14.66 -20.78 7.16
N ASN A 179 -14.82 -22.10 7.27
CA ASN A 179 -16.13 -22.72 7.48
C ASN A 179 -16.74 -22.30 8.82
N ASP A 180 -15.92 -22.19 9.86
CA ASP A 180 -16.34 -21.82 11.22
C ASP A 180 -16.00 -20.37 11.58
N LEU A 181 -15.00 -19.77 10.92
CA LEU A 181 -14.49 -18.42 11.22
C LEU A 181 -15.61 -17.38 11.35
N PHE A 182 -16.45 -17.25 10.33
CA PHE A 182 -17.52 -16.24 10.29
C PHE A 182 -18.66 -16.54 11.27
N ALA A 183 -18.83 -17.80 11.66
CA ALA A 183 -19.78 -18.17 12.71
C ALA A 183 -19.26 -17.77 14.11
N VAL A 184 -17.94 -17.74 14.31
CA VAL A 184 -17.31 -17.39 15.59
C VAL A 184 -17.15 -15.88 15.75
N ILE A 185 -16.67 -15.18 14.71
CA ILE A 185 -16.40 -13.73 14.80
C ILE A 185 -17.64 -12.86 14.47
N GLY A 186 -18.74 -13.48 14.03
CA GLY A 186 -19.91 -12.80 13.51
C GLY A 186 -19.71 -12.24 12.09
N THR A 187 -20.76 -11.70 11.49
CA THR A 187 -20.70 -11.09 10.14
C THR A 187 -20.97 -9.59 10.13
N ASP A 188 -21.42 -9.04 11.25
CA ASP A 188 -21.79 -7.63 11.36
C ASP A 188 -20.53 -6.74 11.23
N ASN A 189 -20.61 -5.75 10.33
CA ASN A 189 -19.55 -4.76 10.10
C ASN A 189 -18.19 -5.31 9.62
N ILE A 190 -18.15 -6.53 9.06
CA ILE A 190 -16.92 -7.06 8.45
C ILE A 190 -16.60 -6.32 7.16
N LYS A 191 -15.35 -5.85 7.05
CA LYS A 191 -14.74 -5.38 5.80
C LYS A 191 -13.61 -6.33 5.42
N SER A 192 -13.75 -7.01 4.30
CA SER A 192 -12.70 -7.89 3.76
C SER A 192 -12.10 -7.35 2.47
N VAL A 193 -10.80 -7.60 2.29
CA VAL A 193 -10.10 -7.41 1.01
C VAL A 193 -9.70 -8.79 0.51
N ILE A 194 -10.31 -9.23 -0.59
CA ILE A 194 -10.12 -10.56 -1.15
C ILE A 194 -9.42 -10.46 -2.50
N LYS A 195 -8.35 -11.22 -2.67
CA LYS A 195 -7.65 -11.46 -3.94
C LYS A 195 -7.70 -12.97 -4.22
N ASN A 196 -8.84 -13.41 -4.74
CA ASN A 196 -9.17 -14.84 -4.96
C ASN A 196 -7.97 -15.64 -5.54
N PRO A 197 -7.55 -16.76 -4.91
CA PRO A 197 -8.17 -17.45 -3.75
C PRO A 197 -7.71 -16.98 -2.37
N SER A 198 -6.98 -15.88 -2.27
CA SER A 198 -6.39 -15.40 -1.03
C SER A 198 -7.24 -14.32 -0.34
N TYR A 199 -7.44 -14.43 0.97
CA TYR A 199 -7.91 -13.31 1.79
C TYR A 199 -6.71 -12.42 2.15
N MET A 200 -6.70 -11.16 1.71
CA MET A 200 -5.61 -10.23 2.03
C MET A 200 -5.81 -9.55 3.39
N CYS A 201 -7.07 -9.29 3.75
CA CYS A 201 -7.44 -8.64 5.00
C CYS A 201 -8.87 -9.04 5.38
N ILE A 202 -9.10 -9.34 6.67
CA ILE A 202 -10.43 -9.43 7.26
C ILE A 202 -10.44 -8.47 8.45
N ALA A 203 -11.23 -7.40 8.37
CA ALA A 203 -11.30 -6.38 9.41
C ALA A 203 -12.70 -6.37 10.04
N THR A 204 -12.74 -6.40 11.37
CA THR A 204 -13.92 -6.17 12.20
C THR A 204 -13.83 -4.76 12.81
N SER A 205 -14.68 -4.44 13.78
CA SER A 205 -14.56 -3.18 14.55
C SER A 205 -13.31 -3.10 15.42
N ASP A 206 -12.84 -4.24 15.94
CA ASP A 206 -11.84 -4.37 17.01
C ASP A 206 -10.56 -5.10 16.58
N MET A 207 -10.55 -5.77 15.44
CA MET A 207 -9.36 -6.42 14.91
C MET A 207 -9.23 -6.30 13.39
N LYS A 208 -7.99 -6.49 12.93
CA LYS A 208 -7.63 -6.52 11.52
C LYS A 208 -6.71 -7.72 11.28
N MET A 209 -7.28 -8.82 10.80
CA MET A 209 -6.52 -10.00 10.40
C MET A 209 -5.78 -9.71 9.10
N LEU A 210 -4.45 -9.88 9.14
CA LEU A 210 -3.52 -9.59 8.06
C LEU A 210 -2.61 -10.80 7.81
N ASP A 211 -2.03 -10.85 6.62
CA ASP A 211 -1.04 -11.86 6.24
C ASP A 211 0.27 -11.17 5.89
N ILE A 212 1.34 -11.50 6.62
CA ILE A 212 2.66 -10.88 6.44
C ILE A 212 3.25 -11.19 5.06
N SER A 213 2.82 -12.28 4.41
CA SER A 213 3.27 -12.65 3.07
C SER A 213 2.92 -11.58 2.02
N ASN A 214 1.91 -10.74 2.28
CA ASN A 214 1.56 -9.60 1.44
C ASN A 214 2.54 -8.42 1.55
N TYR A 215 3.46 -8.46 2.51
CA TYR A 215 4.43 -7.41 2.79
C TYR A 215 5.87 -7.78 2.39
N VAL A 216 6.04 -8.94 1.76
CA VAL A 216 7.33 -9.48 1.34
C VAL A 216 7.24 -9.98 -0.11
N PRO A 217 8.37 -10.28 -0.77
CA PRO A 217 8.34 -10.84 -2.12
C PRO A 217 7.53 -12.14 -2.18
N ALA A 218 6.80 -12.34 -3.26
CA ALA A 218 6.04 -13.57 -3.47
C ALA A 218 6.96 -14.80 -3.44
N GLY A 219 6.53 -15.86 -2.74
CA GLY A 219 7.31 -17.09 -2.58
C GLY A 219 8.32 -17.07 -1.43
N THR A 220 8.38 -16.00 -0.63
CA THR A 220 9.20 -15.98 0.58
C THR A 220 8.67 -16.99 1.60
N SER A 221 9.50 -17.95 2.02
CA SER A 221 9.17 -18.89 3.09
C SER A 221 9.31 -18.25 4.48
N TYR A 222 8.65 -18.82 5.48
CA TYR A 222 8.76 -18.37 6.87
C TYR A 222 10.21 -18.37 7.38
N THR A 223 10.96 -19.45 7.12
CA THR A 223 12.39 -19.52 7.48
C THR A 223 13.21 -18.42 6.79
N LYS A 224 12.94 -18.12 5.51
CA LYS A 224 13.62 -17.04 4.79
C LYS A 224 13.25 -15.67 5.36
N TYR A 225 12.00 -15.50 5.77
CA TYR A 225 11.54 -14.29 6.44
C TYR A 225 12.27 -14.08 7.77
N LEU A 226 12.29 -15.08 8.65
CA LEU A 226 13.00 -14.98 9.93
C LEU A 226 14.49 -14.68 9.75
N SER A 227 15.19 -15.44 8.91
CA SER A 227 16.63 -15.22 8.65
C SER A 227 16.92 -13.82 8.07
N THR A 228 16.00 -13.26 7.29
CA THR A 228 16.16 -11.91 6.73
C THR A 228 16.14 -10.83 7.81
N TYR A 229 15.27 -10.96 8.81
CA TYR A 229 15.06 -9.90 9.83
C TYR A 229 15.79 -10.16 11.14
N LEU A 230 16.08 -11.41 11.48
CA LEU A 230 16.71 -11.82 12.75
C LEU A 230 18.12 -12.41 12.55
N GLY A 231 18.51 -12.69 11.30
CA GLY A 231 19.69 -13.49 10.99
C GLY A 231 19.47 -14.98 11.24
N ASP A 232 20.45 -15.78 10.83
CA ASP A 232 20.42 -17.22 11.08
C ASP A 232 20.73 -17.56 12.54
N CYS A 233 20.29 -18.74 12.97
CA CYS A 233 20.66 -19.29 14.28
C CYS A 233 22.20 -19.31 14.42
N LYS A 234 22.71 -18.68 15.48
CA LYS A 234 24.15 -18.60 15.76
C LYS A 234 24.68 -19.66 16.75
N CYS A 235 23.82 -20.58 17.22
CA CYS A 235 24.25 -21.63 18.12
C CYS A 235 25.21 -22.60 17.40
N ASP A 236 26.36 -22.89 18.01
CA ASP A 236 27.36 -23.82 17.47
C ASP A 236 26.79 -25.25 17.41
N ASN A 237 26.08 -25.66 18.45
CA ASN A 237 25.38 -26.94 18.51
C ASN A 237 23.91 -26.79 18.12
N LYS A 238 23.58 -27.15 16.88
CA LYS A 238 22.19 -27.12 16.36
C LYS A 238 21.27 -28.12 17.05
N ILE A 239 21.78 -29.26 17.52
CA ILE A 239 20.99 -30.28 18.19
C ILE A 239 20.43 -29.72 19.50
N ARG A 240 21.30 -29.11 20.32
CA ARG A 240 20.94 -28.56 21.64
C ARG A 240 20.46 -27.09 21.61
N CYS A 241 20.11 -26.59 20.43
CA CYS A 241 19.71 -25.21 20.25
C CYS A 241 18.30 -24.94 20.80
N VAL A 242 18.19 -24.00 21.74
CA VAL A 242 16.93 -23.54 22.37
C VAL A 242 16.64 -22.05 22.12
N CYS A 243 17.36 -21.40 21.20
CA CYS A 243 17.23 -19.95 20.97
C CYS A 243 15.95 -19.51 20.23
N GLY A 244 15.05 -20.45 19.90
CA GLY A 244 13.81 -20.19 19.14
C GLY A 244 13.98 -20.02 17.63
N LEU A 245 15.22 -19.86 17.13
CA LEU A 245 15.53 -19.83 15.67
C LEU A 245 16.01 -21.18 15.13
N GLY A 246 16.09 -22.20 16.00
CA GLY A 246 16.43 -23.56 15.60
C GLY A 246 15.25 -24.25 14.93
N LYS A 247 15.53 -25.20 14.03
CA LYS A 247 14.52 -25.97 13.30
C LYS A 247 13.57 -26.70 14.28
N GLY A 248 12.26 -26.44 14.22
CA GLY A 248 11.24 -27.31 14.80
C GLY A 248 11.10 -28.57 13.94
N ILE A 249 10.79 -29.71 14.55
CA ILE A 249 10.57 -30.97 13.82
C ILE A 249 9.33 -31.64 14.38
N PHE A 250 8.37 -31.92 13.51
CA PHE A 250 7.08 -32.50 13.88
C PHE A 250 6.68 -33.62 12.92
N PRO A 251 6.11 -34.74 13.40
CA PRO A 251 5.79 -35.91 12.57
C PRO A 251 4.40 -35.79 11.93
N TYR A 252 4.24 -34.90 10.95
CA TYR A 252 2.94 -34.55 10.34
C TYR A 252 2.08 -35.75 9.89
N GLU A 253 2.66 -36.69 9.15
CA GLU A 253 1.94 -37.83 8.58
C GLU A 253 1.58 -38.89 9.64
N PHE A 254 2.23 -38.86 10.80
CA PHE A 254 1.88 -39.71 11.94
C PHE A 254 0.65 -39.20 12.69
N ILE A 255 0.36 -37.89 12.63
CA ILE A 255 -0.78 -37.28 13.32
C ILE A 255 -2.04 -37.39 12.45
N THR A 256 -2.63 -38.59 12.44
CA THR A 256 -3.83 -38.93 11.64
C THR A 256 -5.15 -38.74 12.40
N SER A 257 -5.10 -38.67 13.72
CA SER A 257 -6.27 -38.42 14.58
C SER A 257 -5.86 -37.73 15.88
N PHE A 258 -6.81 -37.10 16.57
CA PHE A 258 -6.56 -36.38 17.81
C PHE A 258 -5.98 -37.26 18.92
N ASN A 259 -6.42 -38.51 19.03
CA ASN A 259 -5.97 -39.45 20.06
C ASN A 259 -4.46 -39.75 20.00
N VAL A 260 -3.82 -39.56 18.85
CA VAL A 260 -2.37 -39.71 18.70
C VAL A 260 -1.63 -38.70 19.59
N LEU A 261 -2.18 -37.50 19.79
CA LEU A 261 -1.55 -36.47 20.62
C LEU A 261 -1.44 -36.87 22.10
N SER A 262 -2.29 -37.80 22.57
CA SER A 262 -2.28 -38.29 23.95
C SER A 262 -1.19 -39.35 24.22
N GLN A 263 -0.49 -39.84 23.19
CA GLN A 263 0.58 -40.81 23.37
C GLN A 263 1.72 -40.21 24.18
N THR A 264 2.22 -40.98 25.15
CA THR A 264 3.18 -40.53 26.18
C THR A 264 4.64 -40.86 25.87
N THR A 265 4.90 -41.41 24.68
CA THR A 265 6.25 -41.79 24.24
C THR A 265 6.68 -40.92 23.07
N ILE A 266 8.00 -40.71 22.97
CA ILE A 266 8.57 -40.00 21.83
C ILE A 266 8.22 -40.76 20.53
N PRO A 267 7.76 -40.08 19.47
CA PRO A 267 7.48 -40.75 18.21
C PRO A 267 8.70 -41.51 17.69
N PRO A 268 8.53 -42.74 17.18
CA PRO A 268 9.64 -43.50 16.62
C PRO A 268 10.20 -42.77 15.40
N LYS A 269 11.48 -42.99 15.07
CA LYS A 269 12.13 -42.33 13.92
C LYS A 269 11.37 -42.51 12.60
N SER A 270 10.71 -43.66 12.42
CA SER A 270 9.87 -43.96 11.24
C SER A 270 8.64 -43.06 11.10
N ALA A 271 8.14 -42.48 12.20
CA ALA A 271 6.97 -41.58 12.20
C ALA A 271 7.26 -40.22 11.52
N PHE A 272 8.52 -39.90 11.24
CA PHE A 272 8.95 -38.67 10.58
C PHE A 272 9.25 -38.87 9.08
N TYR A 273 8.75 -39.93 8.48
CA TYR A 273 8.75 -40.05 7.02
C TYR A 273 7.83 -38.98 6.41
N SER A 274 8.20 -38.46 5.24
CA SER A 274 7.37 -37.54 4.47
C SER A 274 7.18 -38.06 3.06
N ASP A 275 5.95 -38.45 2.73
CA ASP A 275 5.51 -38.80 1.39
C ASP A 275 5.73 -37.64 0.41
N LEU A 276 5.46 -36.40 0.84
CA LEU A 276 5.63 -35.20 0.02
C LEU A 276 7.08 -35.00 -0.44
N ARG A 277 8.06 -35.37 0.39
CA ARG A 277 9.50 -35.21 0.08
C ARG A 277 10.17 -36.51 -0.34
N GLY A 278 9.54 -37.66 -0.09
CA GLY A 278 10.13 -38.99 -0.30
C GLY A 278 11.35 -39.25 0.60
N THR A 279 11.40 -38.67 1.80
CA THR A 279 12.59 -38.74 2.68
C THR A 279 12.22 -38.92 4.15
N SER A 280 13.03 -39.68 4.88
CA SER A 280 12.99 -39.77 6.35
C SER A 280 13.82 -38.67 7.03
N ILE A 281 13.56 -38.47 8.32
CA ILE A 281 14.40 -37.64 9.21
C ILE A 281 15.85 -38.17 9.31
N SER A 282 16.82 -37.26 9.42
CA SER A 282 18.22 -37.60 9.66
C SER A 282 18.48 -38.02 11.12
N ASP A 283 19.61 -38.66 11.40
CA ASP A 283 19.99 -39.05 12.77
C ASP A 283 20.15 -37.85 13.70
N ASP A 284 20.78 -36.77 13.21
CA ASP A 284 21.01 -35.58 14.04
C ASP A 284 19.73 -34.78 14.29
N ASP A 285 18.81 -34.76 13.32
CA ASP A 285 17.46 -34.21 13.51
C ASP A 285 16.66 -35.05 14.51
N TYR A 286 16.78 -36.38 14.51
CA TYR A 286 16.11 -37.23 15.50
C TYR A 286 16.70 -37.05 16.91
N LYS A 287 18.03 -36.95 17.04
CA LYS A 287 18.69 -36.58 18.32
C LYS A 287 18.20 -35.23 18.85
N ARG A 288 17.88 -34.29 17.95
CA ARG A 288 17.28 -33.01 18.34
C ARG A 288 15.89 -33.19 18.92
N VAL A 289 15.03 -34.02 18.32
CA VAL A 289 13.70 -34.34 18.88
C VAL A 289 13.85 -34.97 20.27
N GLN A 290 14.77 -35.92 20.44
CA GLN A 290 15.07 -36.54 21.74
C GLN A 290 15.51 -35.51 22.78
N PHE A 291 16.44 -34.62 22.41
CA PHE A 291 16.91 -33.56 23.29
C PHE A 291 15.78 -32.62 23.72
N VAL A 292 14.94 -32.14 22.81
CA VAL A 292 13.86 -31.21 23.19
C VAL A 292 12.78 -31.88 24.03
N TRP A 293 12.47 -33.16 23.76
CA TRP A 293 11.54 -33.95 24.56
C TRP A 293 12.01 -34.03 26.02
N GLU A 294 13.28 -34.37 26.23
CA GLU A 294 13.87 -34.46 27.57
C GLU A 294 14.04 -33.07 28.22
N HIS A 295 14.58 -32.10 27.47
CA HIS A 295 14.91 -30.77 27.99
C HIS A 295 13.67 -30.01 28.49
N TYR A 296 12.54 -30.12 27.78
CA TYR A 296 11.27 -29.49 28.19
C TYR A 296 10.38 -30.42 29.04
N GLY A 297 10.84 -31.64 29.37
CA GLY A 297 10.09 -32.57 30.20
C GLY A 297 8.73 -32.96 29.62
N MET A 298 8.67 -33.16 28.30
CA MET A 298 7.43 -33.47 27.57
C MET A 298 6.85 -34.80 28.04
N LYS A 299 5.53 -34.83 28.31
CA LYS A 299 4.81 -36.02 28.79
C LYS A 299 4.01 -36.69 27.68
N SER A 300 3.76 -35.99 26.58
CA SER A 300 2.91 -36.43 25.49
C SER A 300 3.29 -35.79 24.15
N ILE A 301 2.82 -36.38 23.05
CA ILE A 301 2.96 -35.78 21.70
C ILE A 301 2.27 -34.41 21.65
N LYS A 302 1.20 -34.18 22.43
CA LYS A 302 0.57 -32.87 22.59
C LYS A 302 1.55 -31.81 23.08
N ASP A 303 2.44 -32.14 24.02
CA ASP A 303 3.45 -31.19 24.51
C ASP A 303 4.47 -30.84 23.40
N LEU A 304 4.83 -31.83 22.58
CA LEU A 304 5.67 -31.62 21.40
C LEU A 304 4.99 -30.73 20.35
N LEU A 305 3.69 -30.91 20.11
CA LEU A 305 2.89 -30.06 19.22
C LEU A 305 2.85 -28.61 19.72
N ILE A 306 2.55 -28.41 21.01
CA ILE A 306 2.51 -27.08 21.63
C ILE A 306 3.87 -26.39 21.49
N TRP A 307 4.96 -27.09 21.80
CA TRP A 307 6.31 -26.54 21.64
C TRP A 307 6.60 -26.19 20.18
N TYR A 308 6.27 -27.07 19.24
CA TYR A 308 6.48 -26.86 17.81
C TYR A 308 5.74 -25.63 17.30
N ASN A 309 4.43 -25.55 17.54
CA ASN A 309 3.59 -24.46 17.05
C ASN A 309 3.96 -23.11 17.72
N ASN A 310 4.41 -23.11 18.97
CA ASN A 310 4.96 -21.91 19.62
C ASN A 310 6.24 -21.37 18.94
N LEU A 311 7.06 -22.22 18.31
CA LEU A 311 8.24 -21.77 17.58
C LEU A 311 7.91 -20.91 16.37
N ASP A 312 6.69 -21.00 15.83
CA ASP A 312 6.28 -20.24 14.66
C ASP A 312 5.66 -18.88 15.01
N VAL A 313 5.40 -18.59 16.29
CA VAL A 313 4.87 -17.29 16.74
C VAL A 313 5.85 -16.42 17.55
N VAL A 314 6.69 -17.02 18.38
CA VAL A 314 7.62 -16.25 19.24
C VAL A 314 8.68 -15.46 18.45
N PRO A 315 9.49 -16.07 17.56
CA PRO A 315 10.42 -15.32 16.71
C PRO A 315 9.67 -14.43 15.70
N PHE A 316 8.43 -14.77 15.35
CA PHE A 316 7.63 -13.99 14.42
C PHE A 316 7.37 -12.56 14.92
N ILE A 317 7.04 -12.41 16.21
CA ILE A 317 6.90 -11.10 16.86
C ILE A 317 8.16 -10.26 16.61
N LYS A 318 9.34 -10.81 16.90
CA LYS A 318 10.63 -10.10 16.77
C LYS A 318 10.91 -9.72 15.31
N ALA A 319 10.65 -10.63 14.37
CA ALA A 319 10.86 -10.37 12.95
C ALA A 319 9.94 -9.25 12.44
N ILE A 320 8.67 -9.24 12.85
CA ILE A 320 7.75 -8.14 12.52
C ILE A 320 8.25 -6.82 13.14
N LYS A 321 8.68 -6.79 14.42
CA LYS A 321 9.23 -5.58 15.05
C LYS A 321 10.37 -5.02 14.18
N ALA A 322 11.32 -5.87 13.77
CA ALA A 322 12.43 -5.48 12.90
C ALA A 322 11.99 -4.99 11.52
N GLN A 323 11.01 -5.63 10.87
CA GLN A 323 10.47 -5.18 9.59
C GLN A 323 9.79 -3.81 9.71
N ARG A 324 9.04 -3.57 10.79
CA ARG A 324 8.34 -2.30 11.03
C ARG A 324 9.31 -1.14 11.18
N GLU A 325 10.41 -1.32 11.90
CA GLU A 325 11.46 -0.29 12.03
C GLU A 325 12.02 0.18 10.68
N LEU A 326 11.95 -0.66 9.64
CA LEU A 326 12.33 -0.25 8.30
C LEU A 326 11.32 0.71 7.66
N PHE A 327 10.02 0.46 7.81
CA PHE A 327 8.97 1.34 7.28
C PHE A 327 8.82 2.65 8.06
N LYS A 328 9.15 2.65 9.36
CA LYS A 328 9.23 3.87 10.17
C LYS A 328 10.22 4.90 9.59
N ARG A 329 11.23 4.46 8.81
CA ARG A 329 12.17 5.37 8.11
C ARG A 329 11.52 6.21 7.01
N PHE A 330 10.33 5.81 6.55
CA PHE A 330 9.51 6.57 5.59
C PHE A 330 8.35 7.30 6.27
N ASP A 331 8.37 7.41 7.61
CA ASP A 331 7.26 7.95 8.38
C ASP A 331 5.92 7.20 8.13
N LEU A 332 6.00 5.88 7.91
CA LEU A 332 4.84 5.01 7.68
C LEU A 332 4.70 3.97 8.79
N ASP A 333 3.48 3.77 9.26
CA ASP A 333 3.12 2.61 10.08
C ASP A 333 2.60 1.48 9.20
N MET A 334 3.34 0.38 9.17
CA MET A 334 3.15 -0.74 8.24
C MET A 334 1.69 -1.24 8.12
N PHE A 335 0.95 -1.39 9.23
CA PHE A 335 -0.39 -2.01 9.23
C PHE A 335 -1.56 -1.03 9.12
N PRO A 336 -1.51 0.15 9.75
CA PRO A 336 -2.48 1.21 9.50
C PRO A 336 -2.35 1.81 8.10
N ASP A 337 -1.12 1.95 7.58
CA ASP A 337 -0.88 2.61 6.30
C ASP A 337 -1.01 1.70 5.08
N GLY A 338 -0.93 0.38 5.23
CA GLY A 338 -1.07 -0.54 4.11
C GLY A 338 -1.58 -1.89 4.54
N VAL A 339 -2.20 -2.62 3.60
CA VAL A 339 -2.52 -4.05 3.73
C VAL A 339 -1.56 -4.93 2.91
N SER A 340 -0.58 -4.29 2.27
CA SER A 340 0.41 -4.94 1.43
C SER A 340 1.59 -4.00 1.17
N LEU A 341 2.74 -4.59 0.86
CA LEU A 341 3.95 -3.87 0.48
C LEU A 341 3.74 -2.93 -0.74
N PRO A 342 3.07 -3.33 -1.84
CA PRO A 342 2.80 -2.41 -2.94
C PRO A 342 2.03 -1.15 -2.52
N GLY A 343 1.07 -1.29 -1.59
CA GLY A 343 0.34 -0.14 -1.05
C GLY A 343 1.21 0.79 -0.20
N LEU A 344 2.12 0.24 0.61
CA LEU A 344 3.11 1.04 1.35
C LEU A 344 4.10 1.71 0.40
N SER A 345 4.57 0.98 -0.61
CA SER A 345 5.55 1.46 -1.58
C SER A 345 5.02 2.61 -2.42
N GLU A 346 3.74 2.56 -2.80
CA GLU A 346 3.04 3.67 -3.45
C GLU A 346 3.06 4.92 -2.56
N LYS A 347 2.75 4.79 -1.26
CA LYS A 347 2.82 5.92 -0.32
C LYS A 347 4.22 6.51 -0.23
N VAL A 348 5.26 5.68 -0.13
CA VAL A 348 6.66 6.14 -0.15
C VAL A 348 6.97 6.91 -1.43
N MET A 349 6.58 6.37 -2.58
CA MET A 349 6.79 7.03 -3.88
C MET A 349 6.13 8.41 -3.93
N TYR A 350 4.85 8.50 -3.54
CA TYR A 350 4.14 9.79 -3.53
C TYR A 350 4.62 10.76 -2.45
N GLN A 351 5.15 10.28 -1.31
CA GLN A 351 5.74 11.14 -0.28
C GLN A 351 6.90 11.96 -0.85
N THR A 352 7.78 11.33 -1.64
CA THR A 352 8.94 12.03 -2.23
C THR A 352 8.55 13.16 -3.18
N CYS A 353 7.33 13.14 -3.75
CA CYS A 353 6.81 14.24 -4.56
C CYS A 353 6.58 15.53 -3.76
N PHE A 354 6.50 15.43 -2.42
CA PHE A 354 6.30 16.57 -1.54
C PHE A 354 7.61 17.18 -1.01
N ASP A 355 8.75 16.52 -1.22
CA ASP A 355 10.04 16.99 -0.69
C ASP A 355 10.58 18.21 -1.44
N ASN A 356 10.19 18.37 -2.72
CA ASN A 356 10.71 19.40 -3.62
C ASN A 356 9.66 20.42 -4.09
N LEU A 357 8.68 20.73 -3.23
CA LEU A 357 7.66 21.74 -3.52
C LEU A 357 8.30 23.10 -3.79
N GLN A 358 7.92 23.74 -4.90
CA GLN A 358 8.32 25.10 -5.20
C GLN A 358 7.47 26.10 -4.43
N TYR A 359 8.06 27.23 -4.08
CA TYR A 359 7.37 28.32 -3.41
C TYR A 359 7.06 29.45 -4.39
N PRO A 360 5.91 30.12 -4.24
CA PRO A 360 5.60 31.28 -5.06
C PRO A 360 6.66 32.38 -4.93
N SER A 361 6.85 33.14 -6.01
CA SER A 361 7.80 34.27 -6.04
C SER A 361 7.48 35.27 -4.92
N LYS A 362 8.53 35.76 -4.26
CA LYS A 362 8.45 36.81 -3.23
C LYS A 362 8.76 38.20 -3.79
N LYS A 363 8.68 38.39 -5.11
CA LYS A 363 8.89 39.69 -5.74
C LYS A 363 7.73 40.63 -5.39
N SER A 364 8.06 41.78 -4.81
CA SER A 364 7.07 42.78 -4.42
C SER A 364 6.39 43.36 -5.67
N PRO A 365 5.05 43.41 -5.72
CA PRO A 365 4.33 44.22 -6.69
C PRO A 365 4.40 45.71 -6.31
N GLN A 366 3.73 46.55 -7.10
CA GLN A 366 3.64 48.00 -6.87
C GLN A 366 2.97 48.30 -5.53
N ALA A 367 3.54 49.26 -4.79
CA ALA A 367 3.00 49.71 -3.51
C ALA A 367 1.65 50.41 -3.69
N PHE A 368 0.73 50.18 -2.75
CA PHE A 368 -0.58 50.84 -2.70
C PHE A 368 -1.06 51.02 -1.25
N ARG A 369 -2.09 51.84 -1.06
CA ARG A 369 -2.74 52.08 0.24
C ARG A 369 -3.95 51.16 0.41
N PHE A 370 -4.17 50.67 1.63
CA PHE A 370 -5.31 49.79 1.89
C PHE A 370 -6.64 50.52 1.62
N PRO A 371 -7.61 49.90 0.91
CA PRO A 371 -8.84 50.60 0.52
C PRO A 371 -9.71 50.99 1.72
N SER A 372 -9.98 52.29 1.86
CA SER A 372 -10.84 52.85 2.92
C SER A 372 -12.25 52.25 2.91
N LYS A 373 -12.84 52.06 1.72
CA LYS A 373 -14.17 51.45 1.56
C LYS A 373 -14.27 50.05 2.17
N ARG A 374 -13.19 49.26 2.07
CA ARG A 374 -13.14 47.88 2.61
C ARG A 374 -13.01 47.90 4.13
N MET A 375 -12.24 48.84 4.67
CA MET A 375 -12.16 49.10 6.11
C MET A 375 -13.51 49.49 6.71
N SER A 376 -14.25 50.38 6.04
CA SER A 376 -15.62 50.76 6.46
C SER A 376 -16.56 49.56 6.49
N GLY A 377 -16.47 48.66 5.50
CA GLY A 377 -17.25 47.42 5.47
C GLY A 377 -16.99 46.51 6.67
N TYR A 378 -15.73 46.35 7.09
CA TYR A 378 -15.41 45.61 8.32
C TYR A 378 -16.03 46.29 9.55
N LYS A 379 -15.92 47.62 9.67
CA LYS A 379 -16.52 48.33 10.82
C LYS A 379 -18.03 48.10 10.92
N SER A 380 -18.76 48.12 9.80
CA SER A 380 -20.21 47.84 9.77
C SER A 380 -20.57 46.42 10.20
N GLN A 381 -19.84 45.40 9.73
CA GLN A 381 -20.06 43.99 10.11
C GLN A 381 -19.86 43.74 11.62
N TYR A 382 -19.05 44.58 12.29
CA TYR A 382 -18.69 44.42 13.70
C TYR A 382 -19.72 45.03 14.65
N VAL A 383 -20.35 46.15 14.26
CA VAL A 383 -21.50 46.72 14.97
C VAL A 383 -22.63 45.68 15.04
N GLU A 384 -22.84 44.95 13.95
CA GLU A 384 -23.86 43.90 13.86
C GLU A 384 -23.50 42.64 14.69
N ALA A 385 -22.21 42.26 14.74
CA ALA A 385 -21.74 41.04 15.40
C ALA A 385 -21.29 41.21 16.87
N LYS A 386 -21.39 42.40 17.48
CA LYS A 386 -20.95 42.73 18.85
C LYS A 386 -19.50 42.30 19.18
N ARG A 387 -18.55 42.53 18.28
CA ARG A 387 -17.12 42.18 18.46
C ARG A 387 -16.25 43.43 18.61
N GLU A 388 -15.13 43.32 19.32
CA GLU A 388 -14.13 44.39 19.42
C GLU A 388 -13.47 44.69 18.06
N PHE A 389 -13.25 45.97 17.79
CA PHE A 389 -12.65 46.48 16.55
C PHE A 389 -11.56 47.51 16.89
N GLY A 390 -10.31 47.19 16.54
CA GLY A 390 -9.14 48.01 16.90
C GLY A 390 -8.26 48.41 15.72
N LEU A 391 -8.65 48.10 14.48
CA LEU A 391 -7.84 48.37 13.29
C LEU A 391 -7.80 49.86 12.91
N THR A 392 -6.67 50.30 12.39
CA THR A 392 -6.51 51.61 11.70
C THR A 392 -6.00 51.41 10.27
N LEU A 393 -6.32 52.33 9.35
CA LEU A 393 -5.77 52.29 7.98
C LEU A 393 -4.24 52.34 7.99
N GLY A 394 -3.65 53.14 8.87
CA GLY A 394 -2.19 53.17 9.06
C GLY A 394 -1.61 51.83 9.49
N HIS A 395 -2.33 51.06 10.32
CA HIS A 395 -1.91 49.69 10.67
C HIS A 395 -1.96 48.75 9.47
N LEU A 396 -3.04 48.77 8.68
CA LEU A 396 -3.16 47.93 7.49
C LEU A 396 -2.12 48.27 6.42
N ASP A 397 -1.79 49.55 6.24
CA ASP A 397 -0.70 49.99 5.37
C ASP A 397 0.68 49.51 5.85
N ARG A 398 0.93 49.54 7.16
CA ARG A 398 2.15 48.96 7.74
C ARG A 398 2.24 47.47 7.47
N LEU A 399 1.15 46.72 7.66
CA LEU A 399 1.10 45.29 7.37
C LEU A 399 1.29 45.00 5.88
N LEU A 400 0.70 45.80 4.98
CA LEU A 400 0.93 45.69 3.53
C LEU A 400 2.42 45.82 3.20
N ASN A 401 3.08 46.84 3.75
CA ASN A 401 4.51 47.07 3.54
C ASN A 401 5.36 45.93 4.14
N GLN A 402 5.07 45.50 5.37
CA GLN A 402 5.77 44.37 6.01
C GLN A 402 5.61 43.05 5.23
N GLN A 403 4.44 42.82 4.63
CA GLN A 403 4.17 41.67 3.77
C GLN A 403 4.61 41.86 2.32
N LYS A 404 5.29 42.97 2.00
CA LYS A 404 5.75 43.30 0.64
C LYS A 404 4.62 43.27 -0.38
N TYR A 405 3.42 43.71 0.02
CA TYR A 405 2.23 43.74 -0.83
C TYR A 405 1.85 42.37 -1.42
N LEU A 406 2.20 41.28 -0.72
CA LEU A 406 1.82 39.91 -1.06
C LEU A 406 0.76 39.38 -0.11
N CYS A 407 -0.09 38.50 -0.64
CA CYS A 407 -1.05 37.76 0.16
C CYS A 407 -0.32 36.89 1.20
N GLY A 408 -0.62 37.08 2.48
CA GLY A 408 -0.03 36.30 3.57
C GLY A 408 -0.40 34.82 3.57
N LEU A 409 -1.28 34.36 2.66
CA LEU A 409 -1.73 32.97 2.55
C LEU A 409 -1.20 32.27 1.30
N CYS A 410 -1.38 32.86 0.12
CA CYS A 410 -0.95 32.27 -1.16
C CYS A 410 0.30 32.93 -1.77
N TYR A 411 0.82 34.01 -1.18
CA TYR A 411 1.91 34.83 -1.72
C TYR A 411 1.63 35.44 -3.10
N GLY A 412 0.38 35.43 -3.57
CA GLY A 412 -0.02 36.14 -4.78
C GLY A 412 0.09 37.66 -4.62
N PRO A 413 0.39 38.40 -5.70
CA PRO A 413 0.48 39.85 -5.66
C PRO A 413 -0.86 40.47 -5.29
N LEU A 414 -0.83 41.50 -4.45
CA LEU A 414 -2.01 42.26 -4.06
C LEU A 414 -2.09 43.59 -4.80
N SER A 415 -3.31 44.06 -4.91
CA SER A 415 -3.71 45.38 -5.38
C SER A 415 -4.79 45.94 -4.47
N ALA A 416 -5.16 47.21 -4.65
CA ALA A 416 -6.26 47.83 -3.92
C ALA A 416 -7.56 47.03 -4.09
N GLU A 417 -7.81 46.48 -5.27
CA GLU A 417 -9.02 45.72 -5.58
C GLU A 417 -9.03 44.37 -4.86
N THR A 418 -7.87 43.75 -4.66
CA THR A 418 -7.74 42.35 -4.23
C THR A 418 -7.38 42.15 -2.75
N ALA A 419 -6.86 43.17 -2.05
CA ALA A 419 -6.34 43.05 -0.68
C ALA A 419 -7.40 43.02 0.43
N SER A 420 -7.35 42.05 1.34
CA SER A 420 -8.30 41.82 2.42
C SER A 420 -7.58 41.76 3.77
N ALA A 421 -8.26 42.14 4.86
CA ALA A 421 -7.76 41.94 6.22
C ALA A 421 -8.36 40.63 6.79
N ASP A 422 -7.54 39.59 6.87
CA ASP A 422 -7.92 38.26 7.36
C ASP A 422 -7.51 38.09 8.84
N ARG A 423 -8.34 37.41 9.62
CA ARG A 423 -8.11 37.19 11.05
C ARG A 423 -7.20 35.99 11.28
N ILE A 424 -6.16 36.16 12.06
CA ILE A 424 -5.26 35.06 12.47
C ILE A 424 -6.06 34.05 13.31
N ASN A 425 -6.81 34.53 14.29
CA ASN A 425 -7.75 33.77 15.10
C ASN A 425 -9.19 34.25 14.84
N ASN A 426 -10.02 33.38 14.26
CA ASN A 426 -11.41 33.67 13.95
C ASN A 426 -12.31 33.87 15.18
N LYS A 427 -11.84 33.50 16.39
CA LYS A 427 -12.55 33.75 17.65
C LYS A 427 -12.37 35.19 18.15
N LEU A 428 -11.32 35.88 17.70
CA LEU A 428 -11.03 37.26 18.06
C LEU A 428 -11.53 38.23 16.98
N GLY A 429 -11.73 39.48 17.37
CA GLY A 429 -12.12 40.55 16.45
C GLY A 429 -10.98 41.01 15.54
N HIS A 430 -11.27 42.02 14.71
CA HIS A 430 -10.27 42.69 13.89
C HIS A 430 -9.50 43.70 14.77
N ILE A 431 -8.54 43.18 15.54
CA ILE A 431 -7.69 43.91 16.47
C ILE A 431 -6.20 43.82 16.05
N ASP A 432 -5.40 44.78 16.50
CA ASP A 432 -3.96 44.80 16.27
C ASP A 432 -3.31 43.51 16.80
N GLY A 433 -2.43 42.91 15.99
CA GLY A 433 -1.80 41.63 16.30
C GLY A 433 -2.62 40.38 15.93
N ASN A 434 -3.90 40.52 15.57
CA ASN A 434 -4.75 39.41 15.11
C ASN A 434 -5.03 39.45 13.59
N ILE A 435 -4.31 40.26 12.82
CA ILE A 435 -4.59 40.49 11.39
C ILE A 435 -3.44 40.08 10.50
N LEU A 436 -3.78 39.42 9.39
CA LEU A 436 -2.93 39.06 8.27
C LEU A 436 -3.53 39.66 7.00
N ILE A 437 -2.73 40.35 6.18
CA ILE A 437 -3.24 40.80 4.89
C ILE A 437 -3.29 39.61 3.92
N SER A 438 -4.44 39.33 3.32
CA SER A 438 -4.61 38.27 2.33
C SER A 438 -5.24 38.82 1.04
N CYS A 439 -5.35 38.02 -0.01
CA CYS A 439 -6.31 38.33 -1.06
C CYS A 439 -7.73 37.94 -0.61
N ILE A 440 -8.75 38.55 -1.24
CA ILE A 440 -10.17 38.24 -0.95
C ILE A 440 -10.47 36.76 -1.14
N SER A 441 -10.01 36.18 -2.25
CA SER A 441 -10.28 34.77 -2.56
C SER A 441 -9.74 33.82 -1.49
N CYS A 442 -8.56 34.12 -0.92
CA CYS A 442 -8.01 33.34 0.18
C CYS A 442 -8.77 33.55 1.50
N ASN A 443 -9.15 34.79 1.83
CA ASN A 443 -9.93 35.09 3.03
C ASN A 443 -11.25 34.30 3.03
N THR A 444 -12.00 34.41 1.92
CA THR A 444 -13.28 33.72 1.75
C THR A 444 -13.12 32.19 1.76
N ALA A 445 -12.06 31.66 1.13
CA ALA A 445 -11.84 30.23 1.03
C ALA A 445 -11.29 29.58 2.31
N ARG A 446 -10.61 30.33 3.18
CA ARG A 446 -9.99 29.77 4.40
C ARG A 446 -11.01 29.31 5.43
N LYS A 447 -12.16 29.99 5.53
CA LYS A 447 -13.20 29.70 6.52
C LYS A 447 -12.60 29.56 7.93
N ASP A 448 -12.76 28.41 8.56
CA ASP A 448 -12.27 28.04 9.89
C ASP A 448 -10.92 27.31 9.89
N MET A 449 -10.29 27.10 8.73
CA MET A 449 -9.00 26.43 8.64
C MET A 449 -7.88 27.25 9.30
N SER A 450 -6.95 26.55 9.96
CA SER A 450 -5.75 27.17 10.50
C SER A 450 -4.88 27.79 9.40
N LEU A 451 -4.20 28.89 9.72
CA LEU A 451 -3.30 29.57 8.78
C LEU A 451 -2.25 28.61 8.19
N LYS A 452 -1.64 27.77 9.03
CA LYS A 452 -0.63 26.80 8.61
C LYS A 452 -1.22 25.78 7.63
N GLY A 453 -2.40 25.23 7.93
CA GLY A 453 -3.07 24.27 7.06
C GLY A 453 -3.48 24.89 5.72
N PHE A 454 -4.02 26.10 5.74
CA PHE A 454 -4.45 26.78 4.53
C PHE A 454 -3.26 27.24 3.65
N ARG A 455 -2.18 27.74 4.25
CA ARG A 455 -0.92 28.03 3.54
C ARG A 455 -0.36 26.79 2.85
N TYR A 456 -0.36 25.65 3.54
CA TYR A 456 0.07 24.39 2.95
C TYR A 456 -0.84 23.97 1.80
N LYS A 457 -2.17 24.08 1.95
CA LYS A 457 -3.12 23.85 0.85
C LYS A 457 -2.80 24.74 -0.37
N LYS A 458 -2.52 26.03 -0.16
CA LYS A 458 -2.15 26.96 -1.23
C LYS A 458 -0.80 26.65 -1.88
N LEU A 459 0.18 26.18 -1.09
CA LEU A 459 1.44 25.68 -1.62
C LEU A 459 1.24 24.46 -2.52
N LEU A 460 0.36 23.54 -2.11
CA LEU A 460 -0.01 22.38 -2.93
C LEU A 460 -0.72 22.80 -4.22
N GLU A 461 -1.69 23.72 -4.14
CA GLU A 461 -2.35 24.29 -5.33
C GLU A 461 -1.35 24.95 -6.28
N PHE A 462 -0.36 25.68 -5.77
CA PHE A 462 0.70 26.29 -6.58
C PHE A 462 1.57 25.26 -7.33
N ASN A 463 1.73 24.06 -6.76
CA ASN A 463 2.47 22.96 -7.38
C ASN A 463 1.54 21.95 -8.08
N SER A 464 0.28 22.29 -8.39
CA SER A 464 -0.65 21.32 -8.97
C SER A 464 -0.18 20.76 -10.31
N ASP A 465 0.46 21.57 -11.13
CA ASP A 465 1.05 21.16 -12.41
C ASP A 465 2.20 20.15 -12.25
N ARG A 466 2.90 20.17 -11.11
CA ARG A 466 4.05 19.30 -10.81
C ARG A 466 3.71 18.01 -10.10
N ARG A 467 2.45 17.83 -9.73
CA ARG A 467 1.99 16.66 -8.97
C ARG A 467 1.35 15.63 -9.87
N VAL A 468 1.57 14.37 -9.56
CA VAL A 468 0.86 13.25 -10.18
C VAL A 468 -0.43 13.01 -9.41
N TYR A 469 -1.54 12.86 -10.14
CA TYR A 469 -2.86 12.56 -9.59
C TYR A 469 -3.31 11.18 -10.06
N SER A 470 -3.99 10.45 -9.18
CA SER A 470 -4.70 9.23 -9.60
C SER A 470 -5.84 9.62 -10.54
N ILE A 471 -5.99 8.87 -11.64
CA ILE A 471 -7.13 9.02 -12.55
C ILE A 471 -8.38 8.55 -11.80
N ASP A 472 -9.33 9.46 -11.59
CA ASP A 472 -10.53 9.18 -10.82
C ASP A 472 -11.81 9.18 -11.68
N LYS A 473 -12.97 9.17 -11.03
CA LYS A 473 -14.28 9.11 -11.70
C LYS A 473 -14.54 10.33 -12.60
N GLU A 474 -13.94 11.48 -12.32
CA GLU A 474 -14.04 12.68 -13.16
C GLU A 474 -13.32 12.47 -14.50
N GLU A 475 -12.30 11.61 -14.53
CA GLU A 475 -11.45 11.33 -15.68
C GLU A 475 -11.77 9.93 -16.29
N LYS A 476 -13.01 9.44 -16.16
CA LYS A 476 -13.41 8.07 -16.57
C LYS A 476 -13.10 7.73 -18.04
N ASP A 477 -13.21 8.71 -18.94
CA ASP A 477 -12.98 8.50 -20.37
C ASP A 477 -11.48 8.38 -20.65
N ILE A 478 -10.67 9.18 -19.96
CA ILE A 478 -9.21 9.07 -19.95
C ILE A 478 -8.79 7.73 -19.37
N TYR A 479 -9.41 7.29 -18.27
CA TYR A 479 -9.19 5.96 -17.69
C TYR A 479 -9.42 4.85 -18.72
N GLY A 480 -10.54 4.90 -19.46
CA GLY A 480 -10.85 3.95 -20.51
C GLY A 480 -9.78 3.90 -21.61
N LYS A 481 -9.35 5.07 -22.11
CA LYS A 481 -8.29 5.17 -23.13
C LYS A 481 -6.95 4.66 -22.63
N MET A 482 -6.52 5.07 -21.43
CA MET A 482 -5.28 4.61 -20.81
C MET A 482 -5.30 3.10 -20.63
N LYS A 483 -6.37 2.54 -20.03
CA LYS A 483 -6.52 1.10 -19.80
C LYS A 483 -6.46 0.28 -21.10
N ALA A 484 -7.03 0.77 -22.20
CA ALA A 484 -6.98 0.10 -23.49
C ALA A 484 -5.57 0.08 -24.12
N ASN A 485 -4.72 1.03 -23.73
CA ASN A 485 -3.39 1.28 -24.32
C ASN A 485 -2.21 1.00 -23.38
N ILE A 486 -2.46 0.64 -22.10
CA ILE A 486 -1.42 0.14 -21.20
C ILE A 486 -0.82 -1.14 -21.80
N ALA A 487 0.50 -1.12 -21.92
CA ALA A 487 1.31 -2.23 -22.42
C ALA A 487 2.28 -2.67 -21.32
N ASP A 488 2.40 -3.99 -21.13
CA ASP A 488 3.43 -4.58 -20.29
C ASP A 488 4.74 -4.77 -21.07
N GLY A 489 5.71 -5.49 -20.49
CA GLY A 489 6.93 -5.86 -21.21
C GLY A 489 6.62 -6.66 -22.48
N PRO A 490 7.24 -6.35 -23.63
CA PRO A 490 6.94 -7.05 -24.88
C PRO A 490 7.40 -8.51 -24.82
N SER A 491 6.50 -9.44 -25.15
CA SER A 491 6.84 -10.84 -25.37
C SER A 491 7.36 -11.01 -26.79
N ILE A 492 8.67 -10.87 -26.98
CA ILE A 492 9.32 -10.88 -28.29
C ILE A 492 9.66 -12.31 -28.70
N ILE A 493 9.24 -12.72 -29.90
CA ILE A 493 9.68 -13.97 -30.53
C ILE A 493 10.95 -13.67 -31.32
N PHE A 494 12.09 -14.20 -30.84
CA PHE A 494 13.35 -14.07 -31.54
C PHE A 494 13.44 -15.10 -32.67
N ASN A 495 13.48 -14.63 -33.92
CA ASN A 495 13.69 -15.48 -35.09
C ASN A 495 15.18 -15.80 -35.36
N ARG A 496 16.10 -15.10 -34.67
CA ARG A 496 17.55 -15.32 -34.79
C ARG A 496 18.00 -16.50 -33.93
N TYR A 497 18.48 -17.56 -34.57
CA TYR A 497 19.24 -18.62 -33.91
C TYR A 497 20.74 -18.34 -34.02
N ALA A 498 21.43 -18.30 -32.87
CA ALA A 498 22.88 -18.19 -32.82
C ALA A 498 23.48 -19.27 -31.92
N LYS A 499 24.33 -20.11 -32.50
CA LYS A 499 25.11 -21.13 -31.79
C LYS A 499 26.59 -20.86 -31.94
N ARG A 500 27.28 -20.89 -30.81
CA ARG A 500 28.73 -20.71 -30.72
C ARG A 500 29.42 -21.75 -31.61
N ASN A 501 30.37 -21.27 -32.41
CA ASN A 501 31.17 -22.02 -33.38
C ASN A 501 30.38 -22.64 -34.56
N GLU A 502 29.10 -22.31 -34.74
CA GLU A 502 28.28 -22.89 -35.82
C GLU A 502 27.61 -21.81 -36.66
N THR A 503 26.92 -20.86 -36.01
CA THR A 503 26.22 -19.80 -36.73
C THR A 503 27.19 -18.78 -37.30
N LYS A 504 27.05 -18.50 -38.60
CA LYS A 504 27.70 -17.34 -39.24
C LYS A 504 26.85 -16.09 -38.99
N ILE A 505 27.45 -15.06 -38.39
CA ILE A 505 26.85 -13.74 -38.11
C ILE A 505 27.21 -12.74 -39.21
N ARG A 506 26.75 -11.48 -39.08
CA ARG A 506 26.95 -10.39 -40.07
C ARG A 506 28.39 -10.35 -40.59
N GLY A 507 28.53 -10.35 -41.92
CA GLY A 507 29.83 -10.42 -42.60
C GLY A 507 30.45 -11.82 -42.67
N GLY A 508 29.66 -12.90 -42.49
CA GLY A 508 30.10 -14.29 -42.63
C GLY A 508 30.99 -14.82 -41.50
N LYS A 509 31.20 -14.02 -40.45
CA LYS A 509 32.06 -14.36 -39.31
C LYS A 509 31.40 -15.43 -38.44
N LEU A 510 32.18 -16.34 -37.87
CA LEU A 510 31.64 -17.37 -36.98
C LEU A 510 31.33 -16.78 -35.59
N CYS A 511 30.15 -17.07 -35.04
CA CYS A 511 29.79 -16.69 -33.67
C CYS A 511 30.74 -17.35 -32.66
N LYS A 512 31.48 -16.58 -31.84
CA LYS A 512 32.41 -17.13 -30.84
C LYS A 512 31.91 -17.04 -29.40
N LYS A 513 30.99 -16.14 -29.11
CA LYS A 513 30.42 -15.91 -27.78
C LYS A 513 29.01 -15.36 -27.90
N VAL A 514 28.14 -15.77 -27.00
CA VAL A 514 26.80 -15.21 -26.81
C VAL A 514 26.80 -14.51 -25.46
N ILE A 515 26.41 -13.24 -25.43
CA ILE A 515 26.37 -12.42 -24.22
C ILE A 515 24.92 -11.97 -24.03
N ARG A 516 24.43 -12.06 -22.80
CA ARG A 516 23.12 -11.54 -22.39
C ARG A 516 23.33 -10.29 -21.56
N TYR A 517 22.58 -9.23 -21.88
CA TYR A 517 22.50 -8.03 -21.07
C TYR A 517 21.12 -7.97 -20.43
N ASP A 518 21.06 -7.51 -19.19
CA ASP A 518 19.84 -7.24 -18.45
C ASP A 518 19.90 -5.80 -17.95
N ALA A 519 18.80 -5.06 -18.12
CA ALA A 519 18.77 -3.66 -17.72
C ALA A 519 18.52 -3.57 -16.21
N ASN A 520 19.34 -2.80 -15.50
CA ASN A 520 19.13 -2.61 -14.07
C ASN A 520 17.92 -1.70 -13.82
N ALA A 521 16.84 -2.28 -13.28
CA ALA A 521 15.63 -1.58 -12.83
C ALA A 521 14.99 -0.64 -13.89
N PRO A 522 14.61 -1.15 -15.07
CA PRO A 522 14.13 -0.31 -16.17
C PRO A 522 12.87 0.48 -15.83
N TYR A 523 11.93 -0.10 -15.07
CA TYR A 523 10.71 0.59 -14.63
C TYR A 523 11.01 1.73 -13.65
N LEU A 524 11.97 1.53 -12.74
CA LEU A 524 12.37 2.55 -11.79
C LEU A 524 13.06 3.73 -12.51
N TRP A 525 13.91 3.43 -13.50
CA TRP A 525 14.51 4.46 -14.36
C TRP A 525 13.43 5.23 -15.13
N ALA A 526 12.46 4.53 -15.72
CA ALA A 526 11.34 5.16 -16.44
C ALA A 526 10.54 6.11 -15.53
N LEU A 527 10.26 5.71 -14.28
CA LEU A 527 9.58 6.58 -13.29
C LEU A 527 10.35 7.88 -12.99
N GLY A 528 11.68 7.85 -13.05
CA GLY A 528 12.52 9.03 -12.79
C GLY A 528 12.59 10.03 -13.95
N ASN A 529 12.01 9.70 -15.10
CA ASN A 529 11.95 10.60 -16.26
C ASN A 529 10.74 11.53 -16.19
N ASP A 530 10.48 12.28 -17.26
CA ASP A 530 9.29 13.11 -17.36
C ASP A 530 8.04 12.25 -17.24
N MET A 531 7.11 12.68 -16.38
CA MET A 531 5.86 11.99 -16.06
C MET A 531 4.66 12.93 -16.28
N PRO A 532 3.49 12.39 -16.64
CA PRO A 532 2.25 13.15 -16.74
C PRO A 532 1.83 13.66 -15.36
N CYS A 533 1.97 14.97 -15.17
CA CYS A 533 1.60 15.70 -13.96
C CYS A 533 0.45 16.67 -14.24
N GLY A 534 -0.17 17.18 -13.18
CA GLY A 534 -1.41 17.93 -13.25
C GLY A 534 -2.63 17.03 -13.44
N ARG A 535 -3.82 17.64 -13.37
CA ARG A 535 -5.06 16.97 -13.76
C ARG A 535 -5.08 16.81 -15.28
N LEU A 536 -5.48 15.63 -15.75
CA LEU A 536 -5.44 15.31 -17.16
C LEU A 536 -6.68 15.88 -17.85
N THR A 537 -6.50 16.46 -19.04
CA THR A 537 -7.61 17.02 -19.81
C THR A 537 -7.53 16.57 -21.26
N THR A 538 -8.66 16.15 -21.82
CA THR A 538 -8.74 15.81 -23.25
C THR A 538 -9.03 17.07 -24.07
N ILE A 539 -8.27 17.25 -25.16
CA ILE A 539 -8.51 18.26 -26.19
C ILE A 539 -8.60 17.59 -27.56
N GLU A 540 -9.21 18.26 -28.54
CA GLU A 540 -9.18 17.80 -29.93
C GLU A 540 -7.77 17.96 -30.52
N ALA A 541 -7.39 17.01 -31.39
CA ALA A 541 -6.15 17.13 -32.14
C ALA A 541 -6.28 18.23 -33.19
N TYR A 542 -5.28 19.12 -33.26
CA TYR A 542 -5.25 20.25 -34.20
C TYR A 542 -4.11 20.08 -35.23
N PRO A 543 -4.16 20.73 -36.41
CA PRO A 543 -3.26 20.43 -37.53
C PRO A 543 -1.75 20.42 -37.21
N ASN A 544 -1.28 21.32 -36.34
CA ASN A 544 0.14 21.45 -35.99
C ASN A 544 0.55 20.66 -34.73
N ILE A 545 -0.33 19.80 -34.19
CA ILE A 545 -0.07 19.14 -32.91
C ILE A 545 1.18 18.26 -32.93
N VAL A 546 1.46 17.58 -34.05
CA VAL A 546 2.66 16.74 -34.20
C VAL A 546 3.94 17.57 -34.15
N GLU A 547 3.92 18.76 -34.78
CA GLU A 547 5.05 19.67 -34.77
C GLU A 547 5.25 20.31 -33.39
N ASP A 548 4.16 20.63 -32.69
CA ASP A 548 4.22 21.11 -31.32
C ASP A 548 4.74 20.04 -30.34
N ILE A 549 4.44 18.76 -30.57
CA ILE A 549 5.02 17.63 -29.82
C ILE A 549 6.53 17.53 -30.11
N LYS A 550 6.94 17.59 -31.38
CA LYS A 550 8.37 17.54 -31.75
C LYS A 550 9.18 18.67 -31.10
N ASN A 551 8.59 19.86 -31.02
CA ASN A 551 9.21 21.07 -30.46
C ASN A 551 8.95 21.27 -28.96
N ASP A 552 8.47 20.25 -28.23
CA ASP A 552 8.24 20.30 -26.77
C ASP A 552 7.28 21.41 -26.30
N LYS A 553 6.39 21.89 -27.17
CA LYS A 553 5.36 22.89 -26.84
C LYS A 553 4.15 22.28 -26.13
N ILE A 554 3.91 20.99 -26.33
CA ILE A 554 2.81 20.26 -25.71
C ILE A 554 3.27 18.87 -25.25
N PHE A 555 2.72 18.42 -24.12
CA PHE A 555 3.08 17.17 -23.47
C PHE A 555 1.84 16.41 -23.00
N GLY A 556 1.94 15.07 -23.06
CA GLY A 556 0.84 14.17 -22.73
C GLY A 556 0.81 12.97 -23.66
N PHE A 557 -0.37 12.66 -24.20
CA PHE A 557 -0.61 11.47 -25.01
C PHE A 557 -1.44 11.80 -26.26
N LEU A 558 -0.95 11.40 -27.43
CA LEU A 558 -1.66 11.56 -28.70
C LEU A 558 -2.37 10.27 -29.09
N GLU A 559 -3.66 10.36 -29.38
CA GLU A 559 -4.43 9.29 -30.02
C GLU A 559 -4.32 9.43 -31.54
N CYS A 560 -3.69 8.45 -32.18
CA CYS A 560 -3.37 8.51 -33.60
C CYS A 560 -3.32 7.14 -34.28
N ASP A 561 -3.32 7.17 -35.61
CA ASP A 561 -2.91 6.06 -36.46
C ASP A 561 -1.44 6.25 -36.82
N ILE A 562 -0.63 5.21 -36.63
CA ILE A 562 0.82 5.23 -36.89
C ILE A 562 1.24 3.99 -37.68
N GLN A 563 2.19 4.15 -38.60
CA GLN A 563 2.72 3.06 -39.41
C GLN A 563 4.23 3.13 -39.60
N THR A 564 4.82 1.96 -39.85
CA THR A 564 6.21 1.78 -40.30
C THR A 564 6.21 1.80 -41.82
N PRO A 565 6.90 2.75 -42.47
CA PRO A 565 7.05 2.79 -43.93
C PRO A 565 7.65 1.50 -44.50
N GLU A 566 7.29 1.16 -45.73
CA GLU A 566 7.72 -0.10 -46.38
C GLU A 566 9.25 -0.29 -46.36
N HIS A 567 9.99 0.78 -46.68
CA HIS A 567 11.44 0.77 -46.73
C HIS A 567 12.14 0.55 -45.37
N LEU A 568 11.40 0.66 -44.24
CA LEU A 568 11.92 0.41 -42.89
C LEU A 568 11.48 -0.94 -42.31
N LYS A 569 10.59 -1.69 -42.98
CA LYS A 569 10.10 -2.97 -42.47
C LYS A 569 11.21 -4.00 -42.32
N ASP A 570 12.12 -4.08 -43.29
CA ASP A 570 13.28 -4.97 -43.21
C ASP A 570 14.20 -4.63 -42.04
N TYR A 571 14.39 -3.33 -41.74
CA TYR A 571 15.19 -2.87 -40.61
C TYR A 571 14.56 -3.27 -39.27
N PHE A 572 13.24 -3.13 -39.14
CA PHE A 572 12.49 -3.48 -37.94
C PHE A 572 11.96 -4.94 -37.94
N GLY A 573 12.40 -5.78 -38.88
CA GLY A 573 11.87 -7.14 -39.07
C GLY A 573 12.02 -8.06 -37.87
N GLU A 574 12.97 -7.78 -36.99
CA GLU A 574 13.19 -8.55 -35.76
C GLU A 574 12.37 -8.08 -34.58
N MET A 575 12.12 -6.78 -34.51
CA MET A 575 11.33 -6.17 -33.46
C MET A 575 10.56 -5.02 -34.08
N THR A 576 9.34 -5.35 -34.46
CA THR A 576 8.39 -4.38 -34.97
C THR A 576 8.14 -3.30 -33.92
N PRO A 577 8.22 -2.00 -34.29
CA PRO A 577 8.44 -0.95 -33.31
C PRO A 577 7.17 -0.54 -32.57
N ILE A 578 5.99 -0.75 -33.16
CA ILE A 578 4.72 -0.28 -32.61
C ILE A 578 4.09 -1.41 -31.80
N PHE A 579 4.08 -1.26 -30.47
CA PHE A 579 3.44 -2.22 -29.58
C PHE A 579 1.95 -1.92 -29.43
N LYS A 580 1.10 -2.93 -29.64
CA LYS A 580 -0.35 -2.81 -29.42
C LYS A 580 -0.93 -4.09 -28.85
N ASN A 581 -1.98 -3.94 -28.05
CA ASN A 581 -2.79 -5.08 -27.66
C ASN A 581 -3.72 -5.46 -28.83
N SER A 582 -3.66 -6.72 -29.26
CA SER A 582 -4.56 -7.30 -30.26
C SER A 582 -5.21 -8.57 -29.73
N LEU A 583 -6.42 -8.90 -30.22
CA LEU A 583 -6.98 -10.23 -30.00
C LEU A 583 -6.22 -11.20 -30.92
N ILE A 584 -5.60 -12.22 -30.34
CA ILE A 584 -4.93 -13.28 -31.09
C ILE A 584 -5.85 -14.49 -31.05
N ASP A 585 -6.45 -14.81 -32.19
CA ASP A 585 -7.22 -16.04 -32.37
C ASP A 585 -6.27 -17.16 -32.79
N CYS A 586 -5.95 -18.04 -31.85
CA CYS A 586 -5.08 -19.19 -32.10
C CYS A 586 -5.77 -20.31 -32.92
N MET A 587 -7.01 -20.10 -33.35
CA MET A 587 -7.76 -20.95 -34.28
C MET A 587 -7.75 -20.43 -35.71
N ASP A 588 -7.10 -19.28 -35.95
CA ASP A 588 -6.92 -18.71 -37.29
C ASP A 588 -5.46 -18.89 -37.73
N GLU A 589 -5.25 -19.77 -38.72
CA GLU A 589 -3.93 -20.04 -39.31
C GLU A 589 -3.28 -18.76 -39.85
N SER A 590 -4.06 -17.80 -40.36
CA SER A 590 -3.52 -16.55 -40.90
C SER A 590 -2.93 -15.63 -39.83
N ILE A 591 -3.31 -15.81 -38.56
CA ILE A 591 -2.87 -14.97 -37.43
C ILE A 591 -1.59 -15.52 -36.78
N ILE A 592 -1.53 -16.83 -36.53
CA ILE A 592 -0.41 -17.46 -35.80
C ILE A 592 0.55 -18.24 -36.72
N GLY A 593 0.22 -18.38 -38.00
CA GLY A 593 0.96 -19.16 -38.96
C GLY A 593 0.75 -20.67 -38.80
N LYS A 594 0.97 -21.38 -39.91
CA LYS A 594 0.76 -22.84 -40.03
C LYS A 594 1.38 -23.66 -38.91
N HIS A 595 2.65 -23.44 -38.61
CA HIS A 595 3.37 -24.24 -37.60
C HIS A 595 2.73 -24.14 -36.22
N MET A 596 2.41 -22.92 -35.76
CA MET A 596 1.79 -22.72 -34.45
C MET A 596 0.33 -23.18 -34.44
N TYR A 597 -0.36 -23.07 -35.58
CA TYR A 597 -1.70 -23.61 -35.76
C TYR A 597 -1.71 -25.13 -35.59
N ASP A 598 -0.86 -25.85 -36.33
CA ASP A 598 -0.73 -27.31 -36.24
C ASP A 598 -0.35 -27.75 -34.82
N TYR A 599 0.62 -27.06 -34.20
CA TYR A 599 1.00 -27.30 -32.81
C TYR A 599 -0.18 -27.09 -31.84
N ASN A 600 -0.96 -26.02 -32.02
CA ASN A 600 -2.14 -25.77 -31.18
C ASN A 600 -3.17 -26.89 -31.36
N GLN A 601 -3.46 -27.30 -32.60
CA GLN A 601 -4.42 -28.36 -32.90
C GLN A 601 -4.04 -29.70 -32.25
N ALA A 602 -2.76 -30.05 -32.28
CA ALA A 602 -2.20 -31.27 -31.67
C ALA A 602 -2.36 -31.33 -30.14
N ARG A 603 -2.64 -30.21 -29.46
CA ARG A 603 -2.87 -30.18 -28.00
C ARG A 603 -4.29 -30.61 -27.58
N GLU A 604 -5.19 -30.85 -28.55
CA GLU A 604 -6.57 -31.30 -28.33
C GLU A 604 -7.30 -30.52 -27.20
N LYS A 605 -7.61 -31.17 -26.07
CA LYS A 605 -8.27 -30.57 -24.90
C LYS A 605 -7.49 -29.40 -24.28
N SER A 606 -6.18 -29.30 -24.55
CA SER A 606 -5.28 -28.27 -24.03
C SER A 606 -4.96 -27.15 -25.04
N ARG A 607 -5.78 -26.99 -26.09
CA ARG A 607 -5.67 -25.89 -27.07
C ARG A 607 -5.67 -24.52 -26.39
N ALA A 608 -4.79 -23.64 -26.87
CA ALA A 608 -4.80 -22.24 -26.52
C ALA A 608 -6.08 -21.58 -27.07
N LYS A 609 -6.78 -20.83 -26.20
CA LYS A 609 -7.99 -20.09 -26.55
C LYS A 609 -7.65 -18.69 -27.04
N PRO A 610 -8.52 -18.05 -27.84
CA PRO A 610 -8.38 -16.66 -28.23
C PRO A 610 -8.16 -15.76 -27.00
N ALA A 611 -7.14 -14.91 -27.06
CA ALA A 611 -6.79 -14.04 -25.95
C ALA A 611 -6.18 -12.72 -26.42
N ARG A 612 -6.42 -11.65 -25.67
CA ARG A 612 -5.73 -10.38 -25.89
C ARG A 612 -4.26 -10.53 -25.53
N LYS A 613 -3.36 -10.16 -26.45
CA LYS A 613 -1.91 -10.21 -26.28
C LYS A 613 -1.29 -8.88 -26.72
N LEU A 614 -0.23 -8.48 -26.05
CA LEU A 614 0.65 -7.42 -26.51
C LEU A 614 1.55 -7.98 -27.61
N ILE A 615 1.49 -7.37 -28.80
CA ILE A 615 2.31 -7.76 -29.94
C ILE A 615 3.11 -6.56 -30.45
N GLY A 616 4.25 -6.81 -31.06
CA GLY A 616 4.87 -5.85 -31.96
C GLY A 616 4.12 -5.83 -33.30
N SER A 617 3.99 -4.65 -33.90
CA SER A 617 3.26 -4.42 -35.15
C SER A 617 3.97 -3.37 -36.00
N TYR A 618 3.77 -3.42 -37.32
CA TYR A 618 4.18 -2.35 -38.21
C TYR A 618 3.18 -1.19 -38.25
N PHE A 619 2.00 -1.36 -37.67
CA PHE A 619 0.97 -0.32 -37.64
C PHE A 619 0.13 -0.37 -36.36
N GLY A 620 -0.38 0.77 -35.93
CA GLY A 620 -1.34 0.91 -34.83
C GLY A 620 -2.46 1.84 -35.28
N GLY A 621 -3.71 1.43 -35.05
CA GLY A 621 -4.89 2.25 -35.31
C GLY A 621 -5.52 2.70 -34.01
N LYS A 622 -5.88 3.99 -33.91
CA LYS A 622 -6.44 4.67 -32.73
C LYS A 622 -5.69 4.32 -31.44
N ILE A 623 -4.36 4.29 -31.54
CA ILE A 623 -3.48 3.98 -30.41
C ILE A 623 -3.16 5.29 -29.66
N LEU A 624 -3.11 5.20 -28.34
CA LEU A 624 -2.71 6.30 -27.46
C LEU A 624 -1.21 6.21 -27.16
N ILE A 625 -0.43 7.16 -27.65
CA ILE A 625 1.04 7.14 -27.55
C ILE A 625 1.54 8.30 -26.69
N TYR A 626 2.37 7.96 -25.69
CA TYR A 626 3.05 8.94 -24.85
C TYR A 626 4.02 9.79 -25.67
N THR A 627 3.96 11.12 -25.48
CA THR A 627 4.68 12.09 -26.33
C THR A 627 6.19 11.83 -26.49
N PRO A 628 6.99 11.52 -25.45
CA PRO A 628 8.40 11.12 -25.63
C PRO A 628 8.59 9.89 -26.51
N LEU A 629 7.74 8.87 -26.36
CA LEU A 629 7.79 7.67 -27.21
C LEU A 629 7.41 8.01 -28.65
N LEU A 630 6.40 8.86 -28.85
CA LEU A 630 5.99 9.31 -30.17
C LEU A 630 7.11 10.11 -30.87
N LYS A 631 7.78 11.01 -30.15
CA LYS A 631 8.95 11.74 -30.67
C LYS A 631 10.04 10.77 -31.12
N TRP A 632 10.30 9.73 -30.33
CA TRP A 632 11.24 8.67 -30.71
C TRP A 632 10.80 7.91 -31.96
N TYR A 633 9.51 7.56 -32.09
CA TYR A 633 9.01 6.92 -33.31
C TYR A 633 9.19 7.80 -34.54
N LEU A 634 8.84 9.08 -34.45
CA LEU A 634 8.96 10.03 -35.56
C LEU A 634 10.42 10.26 -35.96
N SER A 635 11.37 10.27 -35.02
CA SER A 635 12.80 10.40 -35.33
C SER A 635 13.39 9.15 -35.99
N HIS A 636 12.71 8.01 -35.90
CA HIS A 636 13.08 6.75 -36.55
C HIS A 636 12.28 6.48 -37.83
N GLY A 637 11.55 7.48 -38.33
CA GLY A 637 10.89 7.42 -39.64
C GLY A 637 9.47 6.85 -39.63
N MET A 638 8.87 6.58 -38.47
CA MET A 638 7.47 6.16 -38.40
C MET A 638 6.56 7.34 -38.77
N GLU A 639 5.44 7.04 -39.44
CA GLU A 639 4.53 8.03 -39.99
C GLU A 639 3.19 8.02 -39.26
N ILE A 640 2.68 9.19 -38.90
CA ILE A 640 1.32 9.37 -38.42
C ILE A 640 0.42 9.61 -39.64
N THR A 641 -0.60 8.78 -39.82
CA THR A 641 -1.55 8.90 -40.93
C THR A 641 -2.82 9.63 -40.54
N GLN A 642 -3.21 9.58 -39.27
CA GLN A 642 -4.40 10.27 -38.75
C GLN A 642 -4.26 10.60 -37.27
N THR A 643 -4.84 11.73 -36.84
CA THR A 643 -4.90 12.15 -35.43
C THR A 643 -6.36 12.30 -34.98
N TYR A 644 -6.64 12.00 -33.71
CA TYR A 644 -8.01 12.02 -33.17
C TYR A 644 -8.16 12.97 -31.98
N SER A 645 -7.46 12.71 -30.88
CA SER A 645 -7.53 13.51 -29.66
C SER A 645 -6.20 13.53 -28.94
N PHE A 646 -6.06 14.43 -27.98
CA PHE A 646 -4.86 14.57 -27.17
C PHE A 646 -5.21 14.69 -25.69
N ILE A 647 -4.61 13.83 -24.86
CA ILE A 647 -4.69 13.95 -23.40
C ILE A 647 -3.53 14.82 -22.96
N LYS A 648 -3.83 16.06 -22.59
CA LYS A 648 -2.87 17.06 -22.13
C LYS A 648 -2.47 16.81 -20.68
N ALA A 649 -1.17 16.94 -20.43
CA ALA A 649 -0.55 16.88 -19.12
C ALA A 649 0.54 17.96 -18.99
N SER A 650 1.05 18.15 -17.78
CA SER A 650 2.28 18.91 -17.51
C SER A 650 3.46 17.96 -17.40
N SER A 651 4.62 18.36 -17.93
CA SER A 651 5.83 17.54 -17.94
C SER A 651 6.70 17.85 -16.72
N HIS A 652 6.83 16.90 -15.80
CA HIS A 652 7.77 17.00 -14.68
C HIS A 652 8.33 15.64 -14.27
N LYS A 653 9.55 15.65 -13.72
CA LYS A 653 10.20 14.48 -13.12
C LYS A 653 9.77 14.28 -11.67
N ALA A 654 8.47 14.08 -11.45
CA ALA A 654 7.88 14.05 -10.10
C ALA A 654 8.49 12.95 -9.20
N PHE A 655 8.85 11.79 -9.78
CA PHE A 655 9.40 10.65 -9.03
C PHE A 655 10.92 10.48 -9.19
N ALA A 656 11.64 11.45 -9.77
CA ALA A 656 13.11 11.43 -9.80
C ALA A 656 13.74 11.27 -8.40
N PRO A 657 13.29 11.98 -7.35
CA PRO A 657 13.81 11.80 -6.01
C PRO A 657 13.62 10.37 -5.47
N PHE A 658 12.47 9.75 -5.74
CA PHE A 658 12.22 8.35 -5.38
C PHE A 658 13.16 7.40 -6.11
N MET A 659 13.31 7.57 -7.43
CA MET A 659 14.22 6.77 -8.25
C MET A 659 15.67 6.85 -7.73
N GLU A 660 16.14 8.06 -7.41
CA GLU A 660 17.49 8.28 -6.88
C GLU A 660 17.67 7.70 -5.48
N ALA A 661 16.68 7.85 -4.60
CA ALA A 661 16.72 7.28 -3.25
C ALA A 661 16.83 5.74 -3.29
N VAL A 662 16.00 5.09 -4.12
CA VAL A 662 16.05 3.63 -4.30
C VAL A 662 17.38 3.20 -4.92
N SER A 663 17.82 3.88 -5.98
CA SER A 663 19.06 3.52 -6.68
C SER A 663 20.30 3.72 -5.81
N SER A 664 20.34 4.80 -5.02
CA SER A 664 21.44 5.09 -4.09
C SER A 664 21.51 4.07 -2.98
N ALA A 665 20.38 3.75 -2.33
CA ALA A 665 20.34 2.74 -1.27
C ALA A 665 20.81 1.36 -1.77
N ARG A 666 20.48 1.00 -3.01
CA ARG A 666 20.95 -0.25 -3.62
C ARG A 666 22.46 -0.25 -3.85
N ARG A 667 23.01 0.82 -4.45
CA ARG A 667 24.46 0.97 -4.63
C ARG A 667 25.22 0.94 -3.30
N GLU A 668 24.67 1.58 -2.27
CA GLU A 668 25.25 1.56 -0.93
C GLU A 668 25.26 0.15 -0.32
N GLY A 669 24.19 -0.64 -0.49
CA GLY A 669 24.17 -2.03 0.01
C GLY A 669 25.10 -2.97 -0.75
N ASP A 670 25.38 -2.70 -2.03
CA ASP A 670 26.39 -3.43 -2.81
C ASP A 670 27.80 -3.11 -2.31
N ALA A 671 28.06 -1.86 -1.88
CA ALA A 671 29.34 -1.42 -1.35
C ALA A 671 29.56 -1.81 0.12
N ASP A 672 28.51 -1.78 0.94
CA ASP A 672 28.55 -2.05 2.38
C ASP A 672 27.50 -3.12 2.75
N LYS A 673 27.99 -4.32 3.06
CA LYS A 673 27.14 -5.47 3.45
C LYS A 673 26.29 -5.20 4.69
N SER A 674 26.67 -4.26 5.57
CA SER A 674 25.85 -3.88 6.73
C SER A 674 24.52 -3.21 6.31
N LYS A 675 24.48 -2.64 5.10
CA LYS A 675 23.30 -2.00 4.50
C LYS A 675 22.51 -2.91 3.56
N ALA A 676 22.90 -4.18 3.41
CA ALA A 676 22.24 -5.12 2.50
C ALA A 676 20.72 -5.25 2.75
N MET A 677 20.30 -5.25 4.03
CA MET A 677 18.88 -5.30 4.40
C MET A 677 18.11 -4.08 3.87
N ILE A 678 18.69 -2.88 3.97
CA ILE A 678 18.10 -1.62 3.50
C ILE A 678 18.02 -1.62 1.97
N ALA A 679 19.08 -2.10 1.29
CA ALA A 679 19.14 -2.19 -0.16
C ALA A 679 18.07 -3.14 -0.73
N GLU A 680 17.93 -4.33 -0.16
CA GLU A 680 16.89 -5.27 -0.58
C GLU A 680 15.48 -4.74 -0.28
N MET A 681 15.27 -4.05 0.84
CA MET A 681 14.02 -3.35 1.10
C MET A 681 13.74 -2.28 0.03
N MET A 682 14.69 -1.39 -0.25
CA MET A 682 14.50 -0.31 -1.22
C MET A 682 14.24 -0.82 -2.63
N LYS A 683 14.90 -1.90 -3.02
CA LYS A 683 14.61 -2.62 -4.27
C LYS A 683 13.17 -3.13 -4.31
N LEU A 684 12.70 -3.69 -3.22
CA LEU A 684 11.34 -4.19 -3.10
C LEU A 684 10.30 -3.07 -3.15
N VAL A 685 10.56 -1.95 -2.47
CA VAL A 685 9.75 -0.72 -2.52
C VAL A 685 9.72 -0.14 -3.93
N GLY A 686 10.88 0.02 -4.57
CA GLY A 686 11.01 0.55 -5.92
C GLY A 686 10.23 -0.23 -6.97
N ASN A 687 10.33 -1.56 -6.96
CA ASN A 687 9.63 -2.41 -7.93
C ASN A 687 8.11 -2.46 -7.68
N SER A 688 7.69 -2.42 -6.41
CA SER A 688 6.28 -2.61 -6.05
C SER A 688 5.44 -1.34 -6.24
N ALA A 689 6.04 -0.16 -6.13
CA ALA A 689 5.36 1.12 -6.33
C ALA A 689 4.82 1.27 -7.77
N PHE A 690 5.62 0.91 -8.78
CA PHE A 690 5.21 0.97 -10.19
C PHE A 690 3.96 0.12 -10.46
N GLY A 691 4.01 -1.17 -10.11
CA GLY A 691 2.91 -2.11 -10.35
C GLY A 691 1.61 -1.72 -9.64
N ARG A 692 1.72 -1.04 -8.48
CA ARG A 692 0.54 -0.52 -7.77
C ARG A 692 -0.10 0.64 -8.51
N SER A 693 0.69 1.54 -9.08
CA SER A 693 0.19 2.72 -9.80
C SER A 693 -0.61 2.38 -11.08
N GLY A 694 -0.28 1.26 -11.73
CA GLY A 694 -0.99 0.73 -12.91
C GLY A 694 -2.15 -0.23 -12.59
N MET A 695 -2.57 -0.36 -11.32
CA MET A 695 -3.55 -1.36 -10.91
C MET A 695 -4.96 -1.09 -11.47
N ASP A 696 -5.57 -2.12 -12.07
CA ASP A 696 -6.95 -2.05 -12.57
C ASP A 696 -7.98 -2.11 -11.43
N MET A 697 -8.36 -0.92 -10.95
CA MET A 697 -9.32 -0.77 -9.85
C MET A 697 -10.73 -1.28 -10.22
N SER A 698 -11.08 -1.46 -11.50
CA SER A 698 -12.40 -1.95 -11.89
C SER A 698 -12.64 -3.42 -11.56
N LYS A 699 -11.57 -4.17 -11.20
CA LYS A 699 -11.67 -5.56 -10.75
C LYS A 699 -11.97 -5.67 -9.25
N HIS A 700 -11.89 -4.56 -8.52
CA HIS A 700 -12.15 -4.54 -7.09
C HIS A 700 -13.66 -4.52 -6.85
N LYS A 701 -14.12 -5.38 -5.93
CA LYS A 701 -15.51 -5.42 -5.46
C LYS A 701 -15.54 -5.04 -3.99
N GLU A 702 -16.39 -4.10 -3.63
CA GLU A 702 -16.74 -3.87 -2.23
C GLU A 702 -17.89 -4.84 -1.90
N ILE A 703 -17.60 -5.86 -1.09
CA ILE A 703 -18.59 -6.82 -0.62
C ILE A 703 -19.03 -6.35 0.76
N LYS A 704 -20.32 -6.06 0.92
CA LYS A 704 -20.96 -5.84 2.22
C LYS A 704 -21.82 -7.07 2.49
N TYR A 705 -21.56 -7.73 3.61
CA TYR A 705 -22.35 -8.87 4.09
C TYR A 705 -23.58 -8.38 4.82
#